data_AF-A0A1H5V015-F1
#
_entry.id   AF-A0A1H5V015-F1
#
_cell.length_a   1.000
_cell.length_b   1.000
_cell.length_c   1.000
_cell.angle_alpha   90.00
_cell.angle_beta   90.00
_cell.angle_gamma   90.00
#
_symmetry.space_group_name_H-M   'P 1'
#
loop_
_entity.id
_entity.type
_entity.pdbx_description
1 polymer ?
#
loop_
_entity_poly.entity_id
_entity_poly.type
_entity_poly.pdbx_seq_one_letter_code
_entity_poly.pdbx_strand_id
1 'polypeptide(L)'
;MSTKQSKKLQNCEEQCNGTLRVSIRDSGESQSPIQGANISVFEMISGEWKKLDIEPQINDEKGYVEFVLLGGDAHEYGIAFKNAFGFQKEVGKECQSSDELQEPFKIGCNCIKHINFKVPVYLSMRLVTCGPGFEDLSCQGILAGQPASLQVSHNAVLGNVPIKLFSDQGRLSAYQSVVNGNERIVDAPFTNTSGMDGLLRARAFLQNDDGSSITAGLESMVRRSVLNVDARTTTSLTRTETSFTEDTSFWAGIRNNAEALSFNNYLSFMDWIFCGKQTPRELSQFETDRYEEKNRMWRDKLLKNRFLPFTDSDAYRVIKAATEAFVMVNCGVHRNDLQPFDPARDEAYLNRRDLPVPPNGLSQAFNNDYLVGIDGNGDVLPYLAVIRRKLPDIPIKIKPFEDISPIGDADECFGLLQEKLANPCLLELIWSYWHEEGMLVQTTNTITRRFQNVRSSARDPLVNLEMDPLRPLNNVLWGYIQDEQHRLTVNRRNYEYDHHYGLHLEGKAVQNFRPADTRSKFLEAFHHLLRLCSVFYKQDDDTTIKADAFPVLNALKEIHLILSQGAHNQFGDLPSTARIEMLMQQWLLARPEFRELLPTRIMVAYPEPWMDRVDAMKKLQGWTDTSVLHFRNLGMFGEQLLLSIRWGHWSDEFEPVKALNWARFFRPQTQGYIHAYRAATGVDLSVDLTANVPVDSTLPSVLLQKRLASQQRAM
;
A
#
# COMPACT_ATOMS: atom_id res chain seq x y z
N MET A 1 -45.62 -59.85 92.34
CA MET A 1 -45.69 -61.32 92.19
C MET A 1 -45.28 -61.65 90.76
N SER A 2 -44.05 -62.15 90.54
CA SER A 2 -43.77 -63.56 90.15
C SER A 2 -44.81 -64.13 89.17
N THR A 3 -44.49 -64.66 87.99
CA THR A 3 -43.28 -65.43 87.63
C THR A 3 -43.17 -65.66 86.11
N LYS A 4 -41.94 -65.57 85.60
CA LYS A 4 -41.23 -66.48 84.67
C LYS A 4 -41.81 -66.91 83.30
N GLN A 5 -41.00 -66.55 82.30
CA GLN A 5 -40.37 -67.38 81.26
C GLN A 5 -41.19 -67.85 80.04
N SER A 6 -40.75 -67.37 78.88
CA SER A 6 -40.45 -68.22 77.72
C SER A 6 -39.40 -67.53 76.83
N LYS A 7 -38.30 -68.25 76.56
CA LYS A 7 -37.21 -67.90 75.63
C LYS A 7 -37.69 -67.98 74.18
N LYS A 8 -37.24 -67.06 73.32
CA LYS A 8 -36.63 -67.37 72.02
C LYS A 8 -35.93 -66.14 71.44
N LEU A 9 -34.59 -66.21 71.42
CA LEU A 9 -33.79 -65.52 70.40
C LEU A 9 -34.19 -66.06 69.03
N GLN A 10 -34.45 -65.17 68.08
CA GLN A 10 -34.16 -65.40 66.67
C GLN A 10 -34.09 -64.06 65.94
N ASN A 11 -32.87 -63.64 65.65
CA ASN A 11 -32.55 -62.60 64.67
C ASN A 11 -33.17 -62.99 63.32
N CYS A 12 -34.01 -62.12 62.78
CA CYS A 12 -34.36 -62.09 61.38
C CYS A 12 -34.18 -60.64 60.90
N GLU A 13 -32.93 -60.23 60.68
CA GLU A 13 -32.66 -59.15 59.73
C GLU A 13 -32.74 -59.79 58.34
N GLU A 14 -33.80 -59.48 57.59
CA GLU A 14 -33.84 -59.78 56.16
C GLU A 14 -32.63 -59.09 55.51
N GLN A 15 -31.71 -59.88 54.92
CA GLN A 15 -30.57 -59.33 54.17
C GLN A 15 -31.10 -58.52 52.99
N CYS A 16 -31.10 -57.20 53.13
CA CYS A 16 -31.40 -56.28 52.04
C CYS A 16 -30.10 -55.89 51.34
N ASN A 17 -30.14 -55.67 50.02
CA ASN A 17 -28.96 -55.26 49.25
C ASN A 17 -29.06 -53.77 48.85
N GLY A 18 -27.91 -53.09 48.76
CA GLY A 18 -27.75 -51.77 48.17
C GLY A 18 -26.73 -51.80 47.02
N THR A 19 -26.73 -50.79 46.17
CA THR A 19 -25.81 -50.68 45.02
C THR A 19 -24.83 -49.54 45.23
N LEU A 20 -23.54 -49.83 45.14
CA LEU A 20 -22.48 -48.83 45.14
C LEU A 20 -21.96 -48.64 43.71
N ARG A 21 -21.92 -47.39 43.26
CA ARG A 21 -21.33 -46.98 41.98
C ARG A 21 -20.10 -46.14 42.24
N VAL A 22 -18.95 -46.60 41.77
CA VAL A 22 -17.67 -45.89 41.91
C VAL A 22 -17.20 -45.44 40.54
N SER A 23 -16.95 -44.15 40.36
CA SER A 23 -16.30 -43.61 39.17
C SER A 23 -15.01 -42.90 39.52
N ILE A 24 -13.99 -43.05 38.68
CA ILE A 24 -12.75 -42.26 38.77
C ILE A 24 -12.77 -41.34 37.56
N ARG A 25 -12.58 -40.04 37.78
CA ARG A 25 -12.67 -39.00 36.77
C ARG A 25 -11.45 -38.12 36.82
N ASP A 26 -11.14 -37.51 35.70
CA ASP A 26 -10.13 -36.47 35.64
C ASP A 26 -10.56 -35.23 36.44
N SER A 27 -9.62 -34.59 37.12
CA SER A 27 -9.80 -33.28 37.77
C SER A 27 -9.80 -32.12 36.77
N GLY A 28 -9.49 -32.37 35.49
CA GLY A 28 -9.55 -31.38 34.41
C GLY A 28 -10.98 -30.95 34.03
N GLU A 29 -11.07 -29.96 33.13
CA GLU A 29 -12.33 -29.32 32.72
C GLU A 29 -13.36 -30.31 32.16
N SER A 30 -12.91 -31.34 31.44
CA SER A 30 -13.77 -32.34 30.80
C SER A 30 -14.36 -33.37 31.78
N GLN A 31 -13.75 -33.54 32.96
CA GLN A 31 -14.08 -34.59 33.95
C GLN A 31 -14.30 -35.98 33.34
N SER A 32 -13.51 -36.30 32.31
CA SER A 32 -13.59 -37.57 31.58
C SER A 32 -13.41 -38.77 32.52
N PRO A 33 -14.21 -39.85 32.35
CA PRO A 33 -14.05 -41.05 33.14
C PRO A 33 -12.72 -41.74 32.81
N ILE A 34 -12.06 -42.26 33.85
CA ILE A 34 -10.87 -43.09 33.76
C ILE A 34 -11.32 -44.55 33.85
N GLN A 35 -11.09 -45.30 32.78
CA GLN A 35 -11.41 -46.72 32.70
C GLN A 35 -10.21 -47.57 33.15
N GLY A 36 -10.45 -48.81 33.57
CA GLY A 36 -9.41 -49.80 33.87
C GLY A 36 -8.74 -49.72 35.26
N ALA A 37 -9.27 -48.91 36.19
CA ALA A 37 -8.76 -48.86 37.55
C ALA A 37 -9.21 -50.06 38.39
N ASN A 38 -8.32 -50.59 39.23
CA ASN A 38 -8.65 -51.67 40.16
C ASN A 38 -9.25 -51.08 41.43
N ILE A 39 -10.54 -51.33 41.66
CA ILE A 39 -11.31 -50.81 42.80
C ILE A 39 -11.63 -51.97 43.73
N SER A 40 -11.30 -51.82 45.01
CA SER A 40 -11.56 -52.81 46.06
C SER A 40 -12.42 -52.18 47.16
N VAL A 41 -13.47 -52.89 47.57
CA VAL A 41 -14.38 -52.47 48.66
C VAL A 41 -14.01 -53.22 49.94
N PHE A 42 -14.08 -52.53 51.07
CA PHE A 42 -13.77 -53.05 52.38
C PHE A 42 -14.94 -52.81 53.32
N GLU A 43 -15.12 -53.72 54.27
CA GLU A 43 -16.12 -53.62 55.34
C GLU A 43 -15.42 -53.48 56.70
N MET A 44 -15.93 -52.60 57.56
CA MET A 44 -15.46 -52.41 58.92
C MET A 44 -16.07 -53.47 59.83
N ILE A 45 -15.25 -54.41 60.33
CA ILE A 45 -15.69 -55.47 61.23
C ILE A 45 -14.84 -55.40 62.50
N SER A 46 -15.48 -55.14 63.64
CA SER A 46 -14.81 -55.09 64.96
C SER A 46 -13.61 -54.12 65.03
N GLY A 47 -13.65 -53.02 64.26
CA GLY A 47 -12.61 -51.99 64.26
C GLY A 47 -11.46 -52.21 63.25
N GLU A 48 -11.51 -53.27 62.43
CA GLU A 48 -10.54 -53.52 61.35
C GLU A 48 -11.22 -53.54 59.97
N TRP A 49 -10.51 -53.03 58.95
CA TRP A 49 -10.95 -53.07 57.55
C TRP A 49 -10.67 -54.43 56.91
N LYS A 50 -11.73 -55.13 56.51
CA LYS A 50 -11.63 -56.41 55.80
C LYS A 50 -12.03 -56.25 54.33
N LYS A 51 -11.17 -56.68 53.41
CA LYS A 51 -11.46 -56.65 51.96
C LYS A 51 -12.62 -57.59 51.65
N LEU A 52 -13.57 -57.11 50.86
CA LEU A 52 -14.67 -57.92 50.31
C LEU A 52 -14.26 -58.50 48.95
N ASP A 53 -14.39 -59.82 48.80
CA ASP A 53 -14.20 -60.51 47.54
C ASP A 53 -15.52 -60.52 46.75
N ILE A 54 -15.85 -59.37 46.14
CA ILE A 54 -17.06 -59.19 45.33
C ILE A 54 -16.65 -58.86 43.90
N GLU A 55 -17.24 -59.55 42.93
CA GLU A 55 -16.99 -59.27 41.52
C GLU A 55 -17.66 -57.95 41.10
N PRO A 56 -16.90 -56.98 40.57
CA PRO A 56 -17.47 -55.74 40.06
C PRO A 56 -18.27 -55.97 38.77
N GLN A 57 -19.44 -55.34 38.67
CA GLN A 57 -20.13 -55.20 37.39
C GLN A 57 -19.60 -53.95 36.68
N ILE A 58 -18.82 -54.16 35.62
CA ILE A 58 -18.23 -53.07 34.84
C ILE A 58 -19.25 -52.61 33.81
N ASN A 59 -19.60 -51.32 33.82
CA ASN A 59 -20.44 -50.70 32.80
C ASN A 59 -19.62 -49.68 32.00
N ASP A 60 -19.05 -50.14 30.90
CA ASP A 60 -18.15 -49.34 30.05
C ASP A 60 -18.85 -48.14 29.41
N GLU A 61 -20.16 -48.23 29.14
CA GLU A 61 -20.93 -47.15 28.51
C GLU A 61 -21.17 -45.95 29.44
N LYS A 62 -21.15 -46.16 30.76
CA LYS A 62 -21.47 -45.13 31.76
C LYS A 62 -20.28 -44.69 32.61
N GLY A 63 -19.11 -45.32 32.46
CA GLY A 63 -17.86 -44.89 33.06
C GLY A 63 -17.80 -45.05 34.60
N TYR A 64 -18.49 -46.04 35.14
CA TYR A 64 -18.47 -46.38 36.57
C TYR A 64 -18.47 -47.90 36.78
N VAL A 65 -18.05 -48.32 37.96
CA VAL A 65 -18.06 -49.72 38.41
C VAL A 65 -19.15 -49.92 39.46
N GLU A 66 -19.98 -50.94 39.30
CA GLU A 66 -21.07 -51.29 40.23
C GLU A 66 -20.68 -52.44 41.16
N PHE A 67 -20.97 -52.27 42.45
CA PHE A 67 -20.88 -53.31 43.48
C PHE A 67 -22.24 -53.47 44.17
N VAL A 68 -22.65 -54.71 44.42
CA VAL A 68 -23.83 -55.01 45.23
C VAL A 68 -23.36 -55.34 46.64
N LEU A 69 -23.79 -54.56 47.62
CA LEU A 69 -23.36 -54.63 49.02
C LEU A 69 -24.56 -54.88 49.94
N LEU A 70 -24.33 -55.40 51.15
CA LEU A 70 -25.40 -55.55 52.14
C LEU A 70 -25.82 -54.16 52.64
N GLY A 71 -27.13 -53.92 52.68
CA GLY A 71 -27.71 -52.67 53.15
C GLY A 71 -28.04 -52.74 54.63
N GLY A 72 -28.05 -51.58 55.29
CA GLY A 72 -28.48 -51.44 56.69
C GLY A 72 -27.45 -50.78 57.59
N ASP A 73 -27.88 -50.36 58.78
CA ASP A 73 -27.06 -49.56 59.70
C ASP A 73 -25.92 -50.35 60.36
N ALA A 74 -25.96 -51.69 60.27
CA ALA A 74 -24.95 -52.60 60.79
C ALA A 74 -23.69 -52.72 59.91
N HIS A 75 -23.72 -52.22 58.67
CA HIS A 75 -22.62 -52.34 57.71
C HIS A 75 -21.97 -50.98 57.42
N GLU A 76 -20.65 -50.95 57.52
CA GLU A 76 -19.83 -49.76 57.28
C GLU A 76 -18.74 -50.08 56.26
N TYR A 77 -18.68 -49.29 55.18
CA TYR A 77 -17.83 -49.56 54.03
C TYR A 77 -16.75 -48.50 53.81
N GLY A 78 -15.67 -48.92 53.17
CA GLY A 78 -14.53 -48.11 52.75
C GLY A 78 -14.02 -48.56 51.38
N ILE A 79 -13.32 -47.68 50.66
CA ILE A 79 -12.88 -47.96 49.28
C ILE A 79 -11.40 -47.66 49.12
N ALA A 80 -10.68 -48.62 48.54
CA ALA A 80 -9.36 -48.39 47.97
C ALA A 80 -9.41 -48.54 46.45
N PHE A 81 -8.59 -47.76 45.76
CA PHE A 81 -8.37 -47.95 44.33
C PHE A 81 -6.90 -47.73 43.99
N LYS A 82 -6.48 -48.34 42.88
CA LYS A 82 -5.20 -48.05 42.23
C LYS A 82 -5.42 -48.05 40.73
N ASN A 83 -4.95 -46.99 40.06
CA ASN A 83 -4.98 -46.89 38.60
C ASN A 83 -3.55 -46.93 38.02
N ALA A 84 -3.47 -47.22 36.72
CA ALA A 84 -2.22 -47.27 35.97
C ALA A 84 -1.46 -45.94 35.90
N PHE A 85 -2.19 -44.85 36.06
CA PHE A 85 -1.68 -43.49 36.01
C PHE A 85 -0.92 -43.12 37.30
N GLY A 86 -0.74 -44.07 38.22
CA GLY A 86 0.04 -43.91 39.44
C GLY A 86 -0.76 -43.37 40.63
N PHE A 87 -2.06 -43.16 40.46
CA PHE A 87 -2.93 -42.65 41.52
C PHE A 87 -3.57 -43.79 42.29
N GLN A 88 -3.49 -43.69 43.61
CA GLN A 88 -4.02 -44.69 44.53
C GLN A 88 -4.65 -44.03 45.74
N LYS A 89 -5.67 -44.68 46.28
CA LYS A 89 -6.28 -44.38 47.57
C LYS A 89 -6.25 -45.65 48.42
N GLU A 90 -5.77 -45.54 49.64
CA GLU A 90 -5.86 -46.59 50.65
C GLU A 90 -7.10 -46.39 51.52
N VAL A 91 -7.63 -47.48 52.08
CA VAL A 91 -8.83 -47.45 52.95
C VAL A 91 -8.53 -46.69 54.24
N GLY A 92 -9.45 -45.84 54.69
CA GLY A 92 -9.33 -45.08 55.94
C GLY A 92 -8.36 -43.89 55.87
N LYS A 93 -7.78 -43.59 54.70
CA LYS A 93 -6.92 -42.43 54.48
C LYS A 93 -7.61 -41.43 53.55
N GLU A 94 -7.49 -40.14 53.90
CA GLU A 94 -7.96 -39.05 53.04
C GLU A 94 -7.18 -39.04 51.71
N CYS A 95 -7.92 -38.87 50.61
CA CYS A 95 -7.33 -38.70 49.29
C CYS A 95 -6.88 -37.24 49.16
N GLN A 96 -5.75 -36.95 48.52
CA GLN A 96 -5.24 -35.58 48.33
C GLN A 96 -6.07 -34.74 47.32
N SER A 97 -7.34 -35.08 47.05
CA SER A 97 -8.22 -34.36 46.12
C SER A 97 -9.58 -34.02 46.77
N SER A 98 -10.13 -32.89 46.34
CA SER A 98 -10.98 -31.97 47.10
C SER A 98 -12.47 -32.33 47.26
N ASP A 99 -12.86 -33.60 47.16
CA ASP A 99 -14.21 -34.04 47.52
C ASP A 99 -14.14 -34.97 48.74
N GLU A 100 -14.39 -34.38 49.92
CA GLU A 100 -14.37 -35.03 51.23
C GLU A 100 -15.33 -36.23 51.28
N LEU A 101 -14.79 -37.44 51.13
CA LEU A 101 -15.50 -38.66 51.49
C LEU A 101 -15.21 -38.99 52.95
N GLN A 102 -16.20 -38.80 53.83
CA GLN A 102 -16.12 -39.28 55.21
C GLN A 102 -16.27 -40.81 55.20
N GLU A 103 -15.15 -41.52 55.38
CA GLU A 103 -15.15 -42.94 55.71
C GLU A 103 -15.25 -43.11 57.23
N PRO A 104 -15.99 -44.11 57.74
CA PRO A 104 -16.77 -45.11 57.00
C PRO A 104 -18.09 -44.56 56.43
N PHE A 105 -18.58 -45.17 55.34
CA PHE A 105 -19.88 -44.82 54.76
C PHE A 105 -20.86 -46.01 54.78
N LYS A 106 -22.16 -45.70 54.93
CA LYS A 106 -23.24 -46.70 54.89
C LYS A 106 -24.04 -46.62 53.59
N ILE A 107 -24.75 -47.71 53.26
CA ILE A 107 -25.67 -47.80 52.13
C ILE A 107 -27.00 -48.35 52.65
N GLY A 108 -28.10 -47.65 52.38
CA GLY A 108 -29.44 -48.09 52.74
C GLY A 108 -29.95 -49.23 51.85
N CYS A 109 -30.91 -50.01 52.35
CA CYS A 109 -31.60 -51.02 51.56
C CYS A 109 -32.17 -50.44 50.25
N ASN A 110 -31.95 -51.11 49.12
CA ASN A 110 -32.40 -50.70 47.78
C ASN A 110 -31.97 -49.28 47.34
N CYS A 111 -30.97 -48.70 47.99
CA CYS A 111 -30.41 -47.40 47.62
C CYS A 111 -29.20 -47.54 46.71
N ILE A 112 -29.01 -46.57 45.83
CA ILE A 112 -27.82 -46.45 44.99
C ILE A 112 -26.95 -45.32 45.57
N LYS A 113 -25.70 -45.64 45.93
CA LYS A 113 -24.73 -44.66 46.39
C LYS A 113 -23.66 -44.45 45.31
N HIS A 114 -23.49 -43.21 44.87
CA HIS A 114 -22.47 -42.84 43.89
C HIS A 114 -21.27 -42.18 44.58
N ILE A 115 -20.07 -42.65 44.25
CA ILE A 115 -18.79 -42.12 44.74
C ILE A 115 -17.93 -41.78 43.53
N ASN A 116 -17.48 -40.53 43.46
CA ASN A 116 -16.65 -40.02 42.37
C ASN A 116 -15.29 -39.61 42.92
N PHE A 117 -14.23 -40.24 42.44
CA PHE A 117 -12.85 -39.86 42.76
C PHE A 117 -12.29 -38.98 41.64
N LYS A 118 -11.78 -37.80 41.99
CA LYS A 118 -11.12 -36.89 41.05
C LYS A 118 -9.62 -37.08 41.11
N VAL A 119 -9.00 -37.27 39.95
CA VAL A 119 -7.57 -37.57 39.80
C VAL A 119 -6.95 -36.58 38.80
N PRO A 120 -5.80 -35.95 39.12
CA PRO A 120 -5.24 -34.86 38.32
C PRO A 120 -4.47 -35.36 37.08
N VAL A 121 -5.18 -35.92 36.10
CA VAL A 121 -4.61 -36.29 34.78
C VAL A 121 -4.51 -35.06 33.88
N TYR A 122 -5.48 -34.14 33.96
CA TYR A 122 -5.61 -32.91 33.19
C TYR A 122 -5.53 -33.12 31.68
N LEU A 123 -6.21 -34.15 31.15
CA LEU A 123 -6.20 -34.42 29.71
C LEU A 123 -7.08 -33.39 28.98
N SER A 124 -6.45 -32.57 28.14
CA SER A 124 -7.13 -31.58 27.31
C SER A 124 -6.74 -31.70 25.84
N MET A 125 -7.61 -31.25 24.94
CA MET A 125 -7.36 -31.22 23.50
C MET A 125 -7.88 -29.90 22.94
N ARG A 126 -7.04 -29.19 22.19
CA ARG A 126 -7.39 -27.92 21.53
C ARG A 126 -6.82 -27.82 20.13
N LEU A 127 -7.35 -26.89 19.36
CA LEU A 127 -6.88 -26.55 18.02
C LEU A 127 -5.96 -25.32 18.09
N VAL A 128 -4.79 -25.41 17.45
CA VAL A 128 -3.78 -24.33 17.47
C VAL A 128 -3.34 -23.96 16.05
N THR A 129 -3.14 -22.64 15.87
CA THR A 129 -2.66 -21.83 14.72
C THR A 129 -3.67 -21.37 13.65
N CYS A 130 -3.82 -20.04 13.54
CA CYS A 130 -4.47 -19.32 12.43
C CYS A 130 -3.76 -17.97 12.19
N GLY A 131 -2.70 -17.91 11.38
CA GLY A 131 -2.06 -16.66 10.93
C GLY A 131 -0.60 -16.80 10.48
N PRO A 132 -0.08 -15.93 9.57
CA PRO A 132 1.33 -15.89 9.22
C PRO A 132 2.12 -15.13 10.30
N GLY A 133 2.51 -15.85 11.35
CA GLY A 133 3.28 -15.33 12.47
C GLY A 133 3.23 -16.34 13.61
N PHE A 134 4.39 -16.77 14.09
CA PHE A 134 4.56 -17.80 15.12
C PHE A 134 4.09 -17.33 16.52
N GLU A 135 2.83 -16.92 16.66
CA GLU A 135 2.16 -16.64 17.92
C GLU A 135 0.96 -17.60 18.12
N ASP A 136 0.91 -18.25 19.30
CA ASP A 136 -0.11 -19.24 19.66
C ASP A 136 -1.49 -18.60 19.83
N LEU A 137 -2.27 -18.53 18.74
CA LEU A 137 -3.66 -18.11 18.78
C LEU A 137 -4.59 -19.34 18.85
N SER A 138 -5.47 -19.34 19.86
CA SER A 138 -6.58 -20.30 19.98
C SER A 138 -7.56 -20.09 18.84
N CYS A 139 -7.70 -21.09 17.96
CA CYS A 139 -8.64 -21.03 16.84
C CYS A 139 -10.01 -21.60 17.24
N GLN A 140 -11.08 -20.83 17.01
CA GLN A 140 -12.47 -21.32 17.15
C GLN A 140 -12.94 -22.19 15.97
N GLY A 141 -12.15 -22.33 14.90
CA GLY A 141 -12.47 -23.15 13.73
C GLY A 141 -11.30 -23.27 12.74
N ILE A 142 -11.39 -24.20 11.79
CA ILE A 142 -10.38 -24.41 10.73
C ILE A 142 -10.87 -23.76 9.44
N LEU A 143 -10.00 -23.02 8.74
CA LEU A 143 -10.21 -22.65 7.34
C LEU A 143 -9.52 -23.69 6.45
N ALA A 144 -10.29 -24.39 5.60
CA ALA A 144 -9.75 -25.39 4.70
C ALA A 144 -8.66 -24.77 3.81
N GLY A 145 -7.47 -25.39 3.81
CA GLY A 145 -6.29 -24.91 3.08
C GLY A 145 -5.28 -24.13 3.93
N GLN A 146 -5.61 -23.78 5.17
CA GLN A 146 -4.64 -23.20 6.12
C GLN A 146 -3.99 -24.29 7.01
N PRO A 147 -2.73 -24.08 7.45
CA PRO A 147 -2.08 -24.98 8.40
C PRO A 147 -2.81 -24.95 9.75
N ALA A 148 -3.06 -26.13 10.29
CA ALA A 148 -3.69 -26.30 11.60
C ALA A 148 -3.08 -27.51 12.32
N SER A 149 -3.08 -27.47 13.65
CA SER A 149 -2.58 -28.56 14.48
C SER A 149 -3.52 -28.89 15.63
N LEU A 150 -3.58 -30.17 16.00
CA LEU A 150 -4.22 -30.63 17.22
C LEU A 150 -3.18 -30.66 18.33
N GLN A 151 -3.42 -29.89 19.38
CA GLN A 151 -2.58 -29.87 20.56
C GLN A 151 -3.30 -30.62 21.68
N VAL A 152 -2.65 -31.65 22.21
CA VAL A 152 -3.12 -32.43 23.36
C VAL A 152 -2.22 -32.15 24.53
N SER A 153 -2.79 -31.91 25.70
CA SER A 153 -2.02 -31.69 26.91
C SER A 153 -2.46 -32.60 28.04
N HIS A 154 -1.51 -33.00 28.89
CA HIS A 154 -1.77 -33.79 30.10
C HIS A 154 -0.72 -33.51 31.17
N ASN A 155 -0.97 -33.94 32.41
CA ASN A 155 -0.04 -33.78 33.52
C ASN A 155 1.29 -34.50 33.24
N ALA A 156 2.41 -33.78 33.40
CA ALA A 156 3.76 -34.28 33.14
C ALA A 156 4.19 -35.41 34.09
N VAL A 157 3.58 -35.51 35.28
CA VAL A 157 3.86 -36.57 36.27
C VAL A 157 3.60 -37.98 35.72
N LEU A 158 2.72 -38.10 34.72
CA LEU A 158 2.39 -39.37 34.06
C LEU A 158 3.56 -39.93 33.22
N GLY A 159 4.59 -39.13 32.94
CA GLY A 159 5.73 -39.56 32.13
C GLY A 159 5.41 -39.64 30.65
N ASN A 160 5.96 -40.65 29.95
CA ASN A 160 5.83 -40.83 28.51
C ASN A 160 4.79 -41.91 28.19
N VAL A 161 3.51 -41.57 28.36
CA VAL A 161 2.41 -42.49 28.05
C VAL A 161 2.06 -42.39 26.56
N PRO A 162 1.84 -43.51 25.85
CA PRO A 162 1.49 -43.46 24.43
C PRO A 162 0.10 -42.84 24.23
N ILE A 163 0.05 -41.84 23.34
CA ILE A 163 -1.19 -41.16 22.95
C ILE A 163 -1.57 -41.59 21.53
N LYS A 164 -2.79 -42.10 21.37
CA LYS A 164 -3.38 -42.39 20.06
C LYS A 164 -4.33 -41.25 19.70
N LEU A 165 -4.06 -40.58 18.58
CA LEU A 165 -4.88 -39.50 18.06
C LEU A 165 -5.72 -40.01 16.89
N PHE A 166 -7.00 -39.66 16.91
CA PHE A 166 -7.93 -39.95 15.83
C PHE A 166 -8.58 -38.65 15.36
N SER A 167 -8.74 -38.53 14.05
CA SER A 167 -9.51 -37.49 13.40
C SER A 167 -10.39 -38.14 12.34
N ASP A 168 -11.67 -37.76 12.28
CA ASP A 168 -12.60 -38.22 11.23
C ASP A 168 -12.35 -37.54 9.88
N GLN A 169 -11.68 -36.38 9.89
CA GLN A 169 -11.27 -35.66 8.68
C GLN A 169 -9.77 -35.33 8.69
N GLY A 170 -9.16 -35.47 7.52
CA GLY A 170 -7.74 -35.25 7.27
C GLY A 170 -6.80 -36.15 8.07
N ARG A 171 -5.54 -36.15 7.65
CA ARG A 171 -4.51 -37.05 8.17
C ARG A 171 -3.56 -36.26 9.09
N LEU A 172 -3.24 -36.83 10.25
CA LEU A 172 -2.26 -36.26 11.18
C LEU A 172 -0.85 -36.73 10.81
N SER A 173 0.13 -35.83 10.91
CA SER A 173 1.55 -36.16 10.74
C SER A 173 2.15 -36.72 12.03
N ALA A 174 3.45 -37.08 11.99
CA ALA A 174 4.19 -37.41 13.20
C ALA A 174 4.11 -36.25 14.21
N TYR A 175 3.90 -36.59 15.48
CA TYR A 175 3.73 -35.63 16.56
C TYR A 175 5.04 -35.37 17.30
N GLN A 176 5.17 -34.19 17.91
CA GLN A 176 6.26 -33.87 18.83
C GLN A 176 5.69 -33.65 20.23
N SER A 177 6.43 -34.06 21.26
CA SER A 177 6.04 -33.85 22.66
C SER A 177 7.02 -32.89 23.34
N VAL A 178 6.51 -31.83 23.95
CA VAL A 178 7.27 -30.85 24.74
C VAL A 178 6.76 -30.86 26.17
N VAL A 179 7.67 -30.73 27.14
CA VAL A 179 7.29 -30.58 28.55
C VAL A 179 7.42 -29.10 28.92
N ASN A 180 6.32 -28.49 29.35
CA ASN A 180 6.26 -27.10 29.78
C ASN A 180 5.76 -27.03 31.24
N GLY A 181 6.68 -26.92 32.19
CA GLY A 181 6.36 -26.98 33.62
C GLY A 181 5.75 -28.32 34.02
N ASN A 182 4.54 -28.30 34.59
CA ASN A 182 3.80 -29.49 35.04
C ASN A 182 2.91 -30.10 33.94
N GLU A 183 2.96 -29.56 32.72
CA GLU A 183 2.16 -29.99 31.59
C GLU A 183 3.04 -30.56 30.49
N ARG A 184 2.61 -31.68 29.91
CA ARG A 184 3.21 -32.25 28.71
C ARG A 184 2.27 -32.00 27.54
N ILE A 185 2.78 -31.36 26.51
CA ILE A 185 2.06 -30.89 25.33
C ILE A 185 2.51 -31.74 24.14
N VAL A 186 1.54 -32.24 23.38
CA VAL A 186 1.75 -33.02 22.16
C VAL A 186 1.07 -32.32 21.00
N ASP A 187 1.89 -31.89 20.04
CA ASP A 187 1.43 -31.21 18.83
C ASP A 187 1.39 -32.19 17.66
N ALA A 188 0.21 -32.35 17.07
CA ALA A 188 -0.05 -33.18 15.91
C ALA A 188 -0.60 -32.33 14.75
N PRO A 189 0.26 -31.90 13.81
CA PRO A 189 -0.16 -31.15 12.64
C PRO A 189 -1.05 -31.98 11.72
N PHE A 190 -2.00 -31.34 11.06
CA PHE A 190 -2.67 -31.92 9.91
C PHE A 190 -1.75 -31.87 8.67
N THR A 191 -1.59 -32.98 7.96
CA THR A 191 -0.78 -33.04 6.73
C THR A 191 -1.38 -32.21 5.60
N ASN A 192 -2.71 -32.15 5.54
CA ASN A 192 -3.46 -31.37 4.56
C ASN A 192 -4.89 -31.10 5.07
N THR A 193 -5.32 -29.84 5.06
CA THR A 193 -6.66 -29.39 5.48
C THR A 193 -7.56 -29.00 4.29
N SER A 194 -7.06 -29.00 3.06
CA SER A 194 -7.80 -28.48 1.89
C SER A 194 -9.04 -29.30 1.51
N GLY A 195 -9.08 -30.58 1.88
CA GLY A 195 -10.21 -31.48 1.64
C GLY A 195 -11.19 -31.62 2.81
N MET A 196 -10.98 -30.90 3.92
CA MET A 196 -11.84 -30.94 5.10
C MET A 196 -13.03 -29.99 4.95
N ASP A 197 -14.20 -30.38 5.46
CA ASP A 197 -15.44 -29.59 5.36
C ASP A 197 -16.46 -29.99 6.42
N GLY A 198 -17.19 -29.02 6.97
CA GLY A 198 -18.23 -29.27 7.97
C GLY A 198 -17.67 -29.60 9.36
N LEU A 199 -18.32 -30.52 10.08
CA LEU A 199 -17.95 -30.85 11.46
C LEU A 199 -16.73 -31.77 11.50
N LEU A 200 -15.66 -31.32 12.15
CA LEU A 200 -14.49 -32.12 12.51
C LEU A 200 -14.70 -32.74 13.89
N ARG A 201 -14.45 -34.04 14.02
CA ARG A 201 -14.41 -34.76 15.29
C ARG A 201 -13.04 -35.40 15.48
N ALA A 202 -12.31 -34.89 16.46
CA ALA A 202 -11.04 -35.45 16.90
C ALA A 202 -11.15 -36.08 18.29
N ARG A 203 -10.38 -37.15 18.53
CA ARG A 203 -10.26 -37.80 19.83
C ARG A 203 -8.80 -38.11 20.14
N ALA A 204 -8.43 -37.89 21.40
CA ALA A 204 -7.16 -38.32 21.96
C ALA A 204 -7.40 -39.42 22.99
N PHE A 205 -6.74 -40.55 22.81
CA PHE A 205 -6.77 -41.68 23.72
C PHE A 205 -5.41 -41.81 24.38
N LEU A 206 -5.39 -41.69 25.70
CA LEU A 206 -4.21 -41.95 26.51
C LEU A 206 -4.44 -43.31 27.18
N GLN A 207 -3.67 -44.32 26.74
CA GLN A 207 -3.84 -45.72 27.11
C GLN A 207 -2.54 -46.25 27.70
N ASN A 208 -2.62 -46.93 28.84
CA ASN A 208 -1.47 -47.58 29.47
C ASN A 208 -1.48 -49.10 29.20
N ASP A 209 -0.35 -49.75 29.39
CA ASP A 209 -0.16 -51.17 29.04
C ASP A 209 -1.04 -52.14 29.84
N ASP A 210 -1.52 -51.72 31.00
CA ASP A 210 -2.40 -52.49 31.89
C ASP A 210 -3.91 -52.31 31.59
N GLY A 211 -4.25 -51.57 30.53
CA GLY A 211 -5.62 -51.37 30.07
C GLY A 211 -6.32 -50.13 30.63
N SER A 212 -5.70 -49.35 31.53
CA SER A 212 -6.29 -48.08 31.95
C SER A 212 -6.28 -47.06 30.80
N SER A 213 -7.39 -46.36 30.61
CA SER A 213 -7.50 -45.37 29.54
C SER A 213 -8.38 -44.18 29.91
N ILE A 214 -8.09 -43.05 29.27
CA ILE A 214 -8.87 -41.83 29.34
C ILE A 214 -8.92 -41.21 27.94
N THR A 215 -10.06 -40.62 27.61
CA THR A 215 -10.29 -40.00 26.29
C THR A 215 -10.65 -38.53 26.44
N ALA A 216 -10.11 -37.68 25.56
CA ALA A 216 -10.56 -36.32 25.33
C ALA A 216 -11.07 -36.19 23.89
N GLY A 217 -12.16 -35.45 23.70
CA GLY A 217 -12.76 -35.20 22.39
C GLY A 217 -12.78 -33.71 22.07
N LEU A 218 -12.62 -33.39 20.79
CA LEU A 218 -12.75 -32.05 20.25
C LEU A 218 -13.72 -32.09 19.05
N GLU A 219 -14.74 -31.24 19.08
CA GLU A 219 -15.59 -30.95 17.93
C GLU A 219 -15.34 -29.52 17.47
N SER A 220 -15.08 -29.32 16.17
CA SER A 220 -14.82 -28.00 15.59
C SER A 220 -15.41 -27.87 14.19
N MET A 221 -15.71 -26.64 13.76
CA MET A 221 -16.26 -26.38 12.43
C MET A 221 -15.13 -26.05 11.45
N VAL A 222 -15.02 -26.85 10.40
CA VAL A 222 -14.18 -26.55 9.23
C VAL A 222 -15.02 -25.77 8.23
N ARG A 223 -14.57 -24.57 7.90
CA ARG A 223 -15.16 -23.75 6.85
C ARG A 223 -14.28 -23.83 5.63
N ARG A 224 -14.87 -24.06 4.46
CA ARG A 224 -14.16 -23.81 3.22
C ARG A 224 -13.76 -22.35 3.17
N SER A 225 -12.51 -22.08 2.81
CA SER A 225 -12.15 -20.77 2.26
C SER A 225 -12.88 -20.65 0.92
N VAL A 226 -14.13 -20.20 0.97
CA VAL A 226 -14.81 -19.73 -0.22
C VAL A 226 -14.12 -18.42 -0.54
N LEU A 227 -13.10 -18.47 -1.39
CA LEU A 227 -12.93 -17.37 -2.32
C LEU A 227 -14.30 -17.22 -2.96
N ASN A 228 -15.05 -16.20 -2.56
CA ASN A 228 -16.15 -15.70 -3.35
C ASN A 228 -15.52 -15.18 -4.64
N VAL A 229 -15.14 -16.09 -5.53
CA VAL A 229 -15.39 -15.87 -6.94
C VAL A 229 -16.89 -15.84 -6.99
N ASP A 230 -17.43 -14.64 -7.12
CA ASP A 230 -18.83 -14.40 -7.44
C ASP A 230 -19.06 -15.01 -8.83
N ALA A 231 -19.12 -16.34 -8.90
CA ALA A 231 -19.55 -17.07 -10.07
C ALA A 231 -21.08 -17.07 -10.06
N ARG A 232 -21.66 -15.87 -9.99
CA ARG A 232 -22.73 -15.58 -10.91
C ARG A 232 -22.12 -15.80 -12.29
N THR A 233 -22.48 -16.88 -12.97
CA THR A 233 -22.43 -16.91 -14.45
C THR A 233 -23.47 -15.94 -15.00
N THR A 234 -23.47 -14.70 -14.52
CA THR A 234 -23.65 -13.56 -15.40
C THR A 234 -22.42 -13.59 -16.29
N THR A 235 -22.54 -14.16 -17.49
CA THR A 235 -21.62 -13.83 -18.58
C THR A 235 -21.83 -12.35 -18.90
N SER A 236 -21.32 -11.47 -18.04
CA SER A 236 -21.17 -10.07 -18.36
C SER A 236 -19.92 -9.97 -19.22
N LEU A 237 -20.04 -9.33 -20.37
CA LEU A 237 -18.87 -8.99 -21.15
C LEU A 237 -18.00 -8.07 -20.29
N THR A 238 -16.82 -8.55 -19.89
CA THR A 238 -15.83 -7.78 -19.15
C THR A 238 -14.72 -7.34 -20.08
N ARG A 239 -14.03 -6.27 -19.69
CA ARG A 239 -12.86 -5.79 -20.41
C ARG A 239 -11.76 -6.86 -20.46
N THR A 240 -10.90 -6.81 -21.47
CA THR A 240 -9.78 -7.78 -21.60
C THR A 240 -8.87 -7.71 -20.38
N GLU A 241 -8.62 -8.84 -19.71
CA GLU A 241 -7.69 -8.94 -18.59
C GLU A 241 -6.23 -8.73 -19.02
N THR A 242 -5.38 -8.26 -18.11
CA THR A 242 -3.96 -7.98 -18.37
C THR A 242 -3.09 -8.40 -17.20
N SER A 243 -1.83 -8.73 -17.47
CA SER A 243 -0.84 -9.08 -16.45
C SER A 243 -0.09 -7.86 -15.94
N PHE A 244 0.46 -7.98 -14.73
CA PHE A 244 1.25 -6.92 -14.13
C PHE A 244 2.53 -6.66 -14.94
N THR A 245 2.86 -5.38 -15.09
CA THR A 245 4.12 -4.92 -15.68
C THR A 245 4.77 -3.97 -14.70
N GLU A 246 6.06 -4.16 -14.45
CA GLU A 246 6.85 -3.43 -13.47
C GLU A 246 6.82 -1.91 -13.70
N ASP A 247 6.72 -1.47 -14.96
CA ASP A 247 6.59 -0.05 -15.34
C ASP A 247 5.38 0.68 -14.73
N THR A 248 4.35 -0.04 -14.30
CA THR A 248 3.18 0.58 -13.64
C THR A 248 3.57 1.30 -12.36
N SER A 249 4.59 0.80 -11.65
CA SER A 249 5.18 1.45 -10.49
C SER A 249 5.88 2.76 -10.87
N PHE A 250 6.62 2.76 -11.99
CA PHE A 250 7.26 3.97 -12.51
C PHE A 250 6.24 5.03 -12.93
N TRP A 251 5.17 4.64 -13.61
CA TRP A 251 4.12 5.58 -14.03
C TRP A 251 3.34 6.16 -12.86
N ALA A 252 3.10 5.36 -11.80
CA ALA A 252 2.56 5.86 -10.54
C ALA A 252 3.49 6.90 -9.91
N GLY A 253 4.80 6.64 -9.90
CA GLY A 253 5.82 7.58 -9.45
C GLY A 253 5.80 8.91 -10.22
N ILE A 254 5.72 8.87 -11.56
CA ILE A 254 5.60 10.08 -12.40
C ILE A 254 4.34 10.87 -12.04
N ARG A 255 3.19 10.19 -11.94
CA ARG A 255 1.90 10.83 -11.64
C ARG A 255 1.95 11.52 -10.29
N ASN A 256 2.46 10.83 -9.27
CA ASN A 256 2.50 11.35 -7.91
C ASN A 256 3.54 12.48 -7.77
N ASN A 257 4.66 12.42 -8.50
CA ASN A 257 5.61 13.54 -8.59
C ASN A 257 5.01 14.76 -9.29
N ALA A 258 4.27 14.58 -10.38
CA ALA A 258 3.58 15.67 -11.06
C ALA A 258 2.54 16.34 -10.14
N GLU A 259 1.83 15.56 -9.31
CA GLU A 259 0.93 16.08 -8.29
C GLU A 259 1.70 16.82 -7.19
N ALA A 260 2.82 16.27 -6.71
CA ALA A 260 3.67 16.93 -5.71
C ALA A 260 4.23 18.28 -6.22
N LEU A 261 4.49 18.40 -7.52
CA LEU A 261 4.90 19.64 -8.20
C LEU A 261 3.74 20.57 -8.57
N SER A 262 2.50 20.24 -8.23
CA SER A 262 1.34 21.07 -8.54
C SER A 262 1.43 22.45 -7.87
N PHE A 263 0.81 23.45 -8.51
CA PHE A 263 0.82 24.81 -7.98
C PHE A 263 0.17 24.91 -6.59
N ASN A 264 -0.87 24.11 -6.31
CA ASN A 264 -1.55 24.14 -5.01
C ASN A 264 -0.64 23.63 -3.88
N ASN A 265 0.17 22.60 -4.15
CA ASN A 265 1.19 22.12 -3.22
C ASN A 265 2.33 23.14 -3.05
N TYR A 266 2.73 23.79 -4.14
CA TYR A 266 3.72 24.88 -4.09
C TYR A 266 3.21 26.08 -3.28
N LEU A 267 1.99 26.55 -3.53
CA LEU A 267 1.38 27.66 -2.79
C LEU A 267 1.29 27.33 -1.29
N SER A 268 0.87 26.11 -0.97
CA SER A 268 0.80 25.60 0.40
C SER A 268 2.17 25.59 1.09
N PHE A 269 3.22 25.17 0.37
CA PHE A 269 4.60 25.20 0.84
C PHE A 269 5.09 26.63 1.09
N MET A 270 4.80 27.56 0.18
CA MET A 270 5.18 28.98 0.33
C MET A 270 4.44 29.65 1.50
N ASP A 271 3.13 29.41 1.65
CA ASP A 271 2.34 29.90 2.77
C ASP A 271 2.86 29.38 4.11
N TRP A 272 3.36 28.15 4.13
CA TRP A 272 4.01 27.60 5.31
C TRP A 272 5.31 28.33 5.66
N ILE A 273 6.25 28.46 4.69
CA ILE A 273 7.54 29.12 4.93
C ILE A 273 7.36 30.57 5.39
N PHE A 274 6.50 31.32 4.72
CA PHE A 274 6.40 32.77 4.92
C PHE A 274 5.34 33.19 5.92
N CYS A 275 4.26 32.43 6.10
CA CYS A 275 3.16 32.81 6.98
C CYS A 275 3.07 31.96 8.26
N GLY A 276 3.90 30.92 8.42
CA GLY A 276 3.87 30.05 9.59
C GLY A 276 2.51 29.38 9.83
N LYS A 277 1.65 29.32 8.80
CA LYS A 277 0.33 28.70 8.88
C LYS A 277 0.48 27.19 9.12
N GLN A 278 -0.55 26.60 9.75
CA GLN A 278 -0.66 25.15 9.96
C GLN A 278 -0.46 24.38 8.65
N THR A 279 0.03 23.14 8.79
CA THR A 279 0.07 22.12 7.73
C THR A 279 -1.20 22.19 6.87
N PRO A 280 -1.09 22.09 5.54
CA PRO A 280 -2.24 22.30 4.66
C PRO A 280 -3.35 21.31 5.01
N ARG A 281 -4.58 21.81 5.19
CA ARG A 281 -5.73 21.05 5.71
C ARG A 281 -6.25 19.91 4.82
N GLU A 282 -5.61 19.64 3.69
CA GLU A 282 -6.07 18.66 2.69
C GLU A 282 -4.94 17.82 2.07
N LEU A 283 -3.78 17.73 2.71
CA LEU A 283 -2.76 16.76 2.26
C LEU A 283 -3.22 15.34 2.60
N SER A 284 -2.91 14.39 1.71
CA SER A 284 -2.99 12.96 2.07
C SER A 284 -2.16 12.73 3.34
N GLN A 285 -2.55 11.77 4.18
CA GLN A 285 -1.75 11.37 5.35
C GLN A 285 -0.29 11.09 4.93
N PHE A 286 -0.13 10.50 3.75
CA PHE A 286 1.14 10.28 3.07
C PHE A 286 1.99 11.56 2.82
N GLU A 287 1.39 12.65 2.31
CA GLU A 287 2.13 13.90 2.07
C GLU A 287 2.46 14.62 3.39
N THR A 288 1.68 14.38 4.45
CA THR A 288 1.93 14.93 5.79
C THR A 288 3.20 14.32 6.40
N ASP A 289 3.37 13.00 6.31
CA ASP A 289 4.52 12.28 6.86
C ASP A 289 5.82 12.68 6.14
N ARG A 290 5.79 12.73 4.80
CA ARG A 290 6.92 13.16 3.97
C ARG A 290 7.31 14.62 4.24
N TYR A 291 6.32 15.43 4.58
CA TYR A 291 6.52 16.85 4.86
C TYR A 291 7.29 17.07 6.17
N GLU A 292 7.03 16.31 7.23
CA GLU A 292 7.77 16.41 8.49
C GLU A 292 9.26 16.06 8.31
N GLU A 293 9.53 15.01 7.54
CA GLU A 293 10.88 14.55 7.17
C GLU A 293 11.66 15.65 6.42
N LYS A 294 11.03 16.26 5.40
CA LYS A 294 11.62 17.35 4.60
C LYS A 294 11.85 18.61 5.44
N ASN A 295 10.92 18.94 6.32
CA ASN A 295 11.02 20.10 7.21
C ASN A 295 12.16 19.93 8.22
N ARG A 296 12.34 18.72 8.77
CA ARG A 296 13.49 18.36 9.61
C ARG A 296 14.80 18.56 8.85
N MET A 297 14.92 18.03 7.62
CA MET A 297 16.13 18.22 6.80
C MET A 297 16.43 19.70 6.51
N TRP A 298 15.41 20.49 6.19
CA TRP A 298 15.56 21.92 5.93
C TRP A 298 16.06 22.69 7.17
N ARG A 299 15.43 22.46 8.34
CA ARG A 299 15.84 23.11 9.60
C ARG A 299 17.22 22.70 10.06
N ASP A 300 17.55 21.42 9.96
CA ASP A 300 18.77 20.87 10.58
C ASP A 300 20.03 21.07 9.73
N LYS A 301 19.89 21.07 8.38
CA LYS A 301 21.01 21.21 7.44
C LYS A 301 21.03 22.54 6.68
N LEU A 302 19.93 22.93 6.04
CA LEU A 302 19.93 24.06 5.08
C LEU A 302 19.88 25.43 5.78
N LEU A 303 19.12 25.54 6.88
CA LEU A 303 18.95 26.80 7.59
C LEU A 303 20.24 27.29 8.27
N LYS A 304 21.05 26.35 8.79
CA LYS A 304 22.33 26.66 9.46
C LYS A 304 23.39 27.21 8.51
N ASN A 305 23.22 26.98 7.20
CA ASN A 305 24.19 27.38 6.17
C ASN A 305 23.88 28.75 5.52
N ARG A 306 22.84 29.48 5.96
CA ARG A 306 22.51 30.81 5.43
C ARG A 306 22.42 31.86 6.54
N PHE A 307 23.46 32.68 6.65
CA PHE A 307 23.59 33.74 7.65
C PHE A 307 23.12 35.09 7.06
N LEU A 308 22.17 35.75 7.76
CA LEU A 308 21.82 37.19 7.81
C LEU A 308 20.37 37.59 7.42
N PRO A 309 19.79 38.61 8.10
CA PRO A 309 18.46 39.16 7.85
C PRO A 309 18.47 40.15 6.68
N PHE A 310 17.40 40.10 5.89
CA PHE A 310 17.32 40.57 4.51
C PHE A 310 17.15 42.10 4.32
N THR A 311 17.86 42.65 3.34
CA THR A 311 17.67 44.02 2.76
C THR A 311 16.95 43.94 1.40
N ASP A 312 16.14 44.94 1.04
CA ASP A 312 15.17 45.06 -0.08
C ASP A 312 15.18 44.08 -1.28
N SER A 313 16.33 43.66 -1.84
CA SER A 313 16.41 42.66 -2.93
C SER A 313 16.31 41.20 -2.47
N ASP A 314 16.44 40.97 -1.17
CA ASP A 314 16.60 39.66 -0.60
C ASP A 314 15.28 38.89 -0.46
N ALA A 315 14.14 39.56 -0.33
CA ALA A 315 12.84 38.89 -0.27
C ALA A 315 12.58 38.04 -1.54
N TYR A 316 12.92 38.59 -2.71
CA TYR A 316 12.88 37.85 -3.97
C TYR A 316 13.88 36.68 -4.00
N ARG A 317 15.09 36.85 -3.47
CA ARG A 317 16.09 35.78 -3.37
C ARG A 317 15.64 34.63 -2.47
N VAL A 318 14.94 34.94 -1.36
CA VAL A 318 14.36 33.92 -0.48
C VAL A 318 13.27 33.14 -1.21
N ILE A 319 12.39 33.83 -1.94
CA ILE A 319 11.35 33.18 -2.75
C ILE A 319 11.98 32.29 -3.83
N LYS A 320 13.02 32.77 -4.51
CA LYS A 320 13.76 32.00 -5.51
C LYS A 320 14.37 30.73 -4.91
N ALA A 321 15.09 30.86 -3.80
CA ALA A 321 15.70 29.73 -3.12
C ALA A 321 14.68 28.74 -2.51
N ALA A 322 13.57 29.24 -1.97
CA ALA A 322 12.48 28.40 -1.49
C ALA A 322 11.87 27.59 -2.64
N THR A 323 11.68 28.22 -3.80
CA THR A 323 11.15 27.57 -5.00
C THR A 323 12.13 26.54 -5.57
N GLU A 324 13.42 26.86 -5.61
CA GLU A 324 14.48 25.91 -5.96
C GLU A 324 14.44 24.67 -5.05
N ALA A 325 14.38 24.87 -3.73
CA ALA A 325 14.27 23.77 -2.78
C ALA A 325 12.99 22.95 -3.00
N PHE A 326 11.85 23.61 -3.25
CA PHE A 326 10.59 22.92 -3.55
C PHE A 326 10.69 22.04 -4.79
N VAL A 327 11.23 22.58 -5.89
CA VAL A 327 11.38 21.83 -7.15
C VAL A 327 12.35 20.68 -6.96
N MET A 328 13.53 20.91 -6.40
CA MET A 328 14.56 19.87 -6.19
C MET A 328 14.07 18.69 -5.35
N VAL A 329 13.24 18.97 -4.36
CA VAL A 329 12.69 17.95 -3.46
C VAL A 329 11.57 17.14 -4.12
N ASN A 330 10.82 17.74 -5.05
CA ASN A 330 9.64 17.11 -5.67
C ASN A 330 9.85 16.62 -7.11
N CYS A 331 10.95 16.99 -7.78
CA CYS A 331 11.21 16.63 -9.17
C CYS A 331 11.80 15.23 -9.38
N GLY A 332 12.20 14.51 -8.32
CA GLY A 332 12.88 13.22 -8.42
C GLY A 332 12.09 12.07 -7.78
N VAL A 333 12.29 10.86 -8.32
CA VAL A 333 11.98 9.63 -7.57
C VAL A 333 13.20 9.34 -6.69
N HIS A 334 13.12 9.75 -5.43
CA HIS A 334 14.21 9.54 -4.47
C HIS A 334 14.29 8.06 -4.08
N ARG A 335 15.50 7.57 -3.82
CA ARG A 335 15.68 6.30 -3.11
C ARG A 335 15.24 6.48 -1.63
N ASN A 336 14.59 5.47 -1.05
CA ASN A 336 14.15 5.36 0.37
C ASN A 336 12.81 6.04 0.73
N ASP A 337 12.60 6.37 2.01
CA ASP A 337 11.34 6.79 2.68
C ASP A 337 10.60 7.99 2.07
N LEU A 338 11.19 8.65 1.07
CA LEU A 338 10.64 9.82 0.38
C LEU A 338 10.00 9.49 -0.97
N GLN A 339 9.85 8.20 -1.30
CA GLN A 339 9.21 7.76 -2.53
C GLN A 339 7.74 8.17 -2.59
N PRO A 340 7.26 8.67 -3.74
CA PRO A 340 5.93 9.27 -3.88
C PRO A 340 4.83 8.20 -4.02
N PHE A 341 4.80 7.13 -3.21
CA PHE A 341 3.81 6.05 -3.32
C PHE A 341 2.79 6.10 -2.17
N ASP A 342 1.51 6.18 -2.51
CA ASP A 342 0.39 6.14 -1.56
C ASP A 342 -0.42 4.87 -1.85
N PRO A 343 -0.25 3.78 -1.05
CA PRO A 343 -0.85 2.49 -1.35
C PRO A 343 -2.36 2.57 -1.57
N ALA A 344 -3.08 3.30 -0.72
CA ALA A 344 -4.54 3.40 -0.82
C ALA A 344 -4.98 4.16 -2.08
N ARG A 345 -4.34 5.28 -2.41
CA ARG A 345 -4.69 6.07 -3.60
C ARG A 345 -4.24 5.41 -4.90
N ASP A 346 -3.07 4.78 -4.89
CA ASP A 346 -2.51 4.16 -6.08
C ASP A 346 -3.25 2.86 -6.44
N GLU A 347 -3.58 2.02 -5.45
CA GLU A 347 -4.43 0.84 -5.68
C GLU A 347 -5.81 1.24 -6.20
N ALA A 348 -6.44 2.25 -5.61
CA ALA A 348 -7.72 2.78 -6.10
C ALA A 348 -7.60 3.31 -7.54
N TYR A 349 -6.45 3.90 -7.92
CA TYR A 349 -6.20 4.37 -9.27
C TYR A 349 -6.06 3.21 -10.28
N LEU A 350 -5.35 2.15 -9.92
CA LEU A 350 -5.17 0.95 -10.75
C LEU A 350 -6.47 0.16 -10.90
N ASN A 351 -7.20 -0.05 -9.80
CA ASN A 351 -8.47 -0.78 -9.77
C ASN A 351 -9.53 -0.13 -10.67
N ARG A 352 -9.61 1.22 -10.70
CA ARG A 352 -10.55 1.94 -11.59
C ARG A 352 -10.24 1.79 -13.09
N ARG A 353 -9.10 1.19 -13.44
CA ARG A 353 -8.61 1.04 -14.82
C ARG A 353 -8.40 -0.41 -15.23
N ASP A 354 -8.86 -1.35 -14.41
CA ASP A 354 -8.68 -2.79 -14.63
C ASP A 354 -7.19 -3.15 -14.81
N LEU A 355 -6.32 -2.51 -14.01
CA LEU A 355 -4.90 -2.79 -13.96
C LEU A 355 -4.56 -3.61 -12.72
N PRO A 356 -3.72 -4.65 -12.84
CA PRO A 356 -3.34 -5.49 -11.72
C PRO A 356 -2.46 -4.72 -10.71
N VAL A 357 -2.72 -4.97 -9.43
CA VAL A 357 -1.92 -4.45 -8.31
C VAL A 357 -0.84 -5.49 -7.95
N PRO A 358 0.43 -5.09 -7.77
CA PRO A 358 1.48 -6.01 -7.37
C PRO A 358 1.23 -6.54 -5.94
N PRO A 359 1.52 -7.82 -5.64
CA PRO A 359 1.20 -8.44 -4.35
C PRO A 359 1.93 -7.79 -3.17
N ASN A 360 3.11 -7.22 -3.43
CA ASN A 360 3.98 -6.62 -2.42
C ASN A 360 3.89 -5.07 -2.39
N GLY A 361 2.96 -4.48 -3.17
CA GLY A 361 2.78 -3.03 -3.30
C GLY A 361 3.73 -2.36 -4.30
N LEU A 362 3.35 -1.16 -4.77
CA LEU A 362 4.06 -0.45 -5.85
C LEU A 362 5.47 0.04 -5.46
N SER A 363 5.68 0.40 -4.19
CA SER A 363 7.01 0.84 -3.73
C SER A 363 8.03 -0.31 -3.78
N GLN A 364 7.65 -1.51 -3.35
CA GLN A 364 8.53 -2.68 -3.45
C GLN A 364 8.74 -3.09 -4.90
N ALA A 365 7.67 -3.09 -5.72
CA ALA A 365 7.79 -3.38 -7.15
C ALA A 365 8.70 -2.37 -7.88
N PHE A 366 8.66 -1.09 -7.51
CA PHE A 366 9.55 -0.08 -8.08
C PHE A 366 11.02 -0.38 -7.74
N ASN A 367 11.32 -0.65 -6.46
CA ASN A 367 12.70 -0.83 -6.01
C ASN A 367 13.31 -2.16 -6.44
N ASN A 368 12.55 -3.25 -6.34
CA ASN A 368 13.08 -4.60 -6.49
C ASN A 368 12.90 -5.15 -7.91
N ASP A 369 11.82 -4.75 -8.59
CA ASP A 369 11.48 -5.32 -9.89
C ASP A 369 11.81 -4.34 -11.03
N TYR A 370 11.51 -3.04 -10.89
CA TYR A 370 11.70 -2.07 -11.98
C TYR A 370 13.12 -1.49 -12.10
N LEU A 371 13.75 -1.10 -10.98
CA LEU A 371 15.09 -0.50 -11.03
C LEU A 371 16.15 -1.55 -11.33
N VAL A 372 17.17 -1.15 -12.10
CA VAL A 372 18.25 -2.05 -12.55
C VAL A 372 19.57 -1.63 -11.91
N GLY A 373 20.21 -2.57 -11.21
CA GLY A 373 21.54 -2.38 -10.66
C GLY A 373 22.62 -2.20 -11.73
N ILE A 374 23.51 -1.22 -11.53
CA ILE A 374 24.73 -1.04 -12.34
C ILE A 374 25.93 -1.43 -11.48
N ASP A 375 26.63 -2.52 -11.81
CA ASP A 375 28.00 -2.87 -11.35
C ASP A 375 28.33 -2.53 -9.88
N GLY A 376 27.39 -2.71 -8.95
CA GLY A 376 27.56 -2.38 -7.52
C GLY A 376 27.42 -0.89 -7.13
N ASN A 377 27.19 0.01 -8.09
CA ASN A 377 27.00 1.45 -7.89
C ASN A 377 25.51 1.87 -7.77
N GLY A 378 24.62 0.92 -7.48
CA GLY A 378 23.21 1.12 -7.12
C GLY A 378 22.24 1.07 -8.31
N ASP A 379 20.94 1.13 -7.98
CA ASP A 379 19.84 0.85 -8.90
C ASP A 379 19.32 2.10 -9.63
N VAL A 380 19.30 2.07 -10.95
CA VAL A 380 18.88 3.21 -11.78
C VAL A 380 17.69 2.84 -12.67
N LEU A 381 17.09 3.85 -13.29
CA LEU A 381 16.07 3.62 -14.31
C LEU A 381 16.64 2.76 -15.47
N PRO A 382 15.87 1.81 -16.01
CA PRO A 382 16.34 0.91 -17.08
C PRO A 382 16.96 1.65 -18.29
N TYR A 383 16.36 2.76 -18.71
CA TYR A 383 16.88 3.58 -19.81
C TYR A 383 18.25 4.20 -19.49
N LEU A 384 18.45 4.67 -18.25
CA LEU A 384 19.74 5.19 -17.79
C LEU A 384 20.80 4.08 -17.69
N ALA A 385 20.41 2.87 -17.33
CA ALA A 385 21.31 1.71 -17.33
C ALA A 385 21.85 1.43 -18.75
N VAL A 386 21.00 1.55 -19.78
CA VAL A 386 21.42 1.41 -21.19
C VAL A 386 22.39 2.51 -21.60
N ILE A 387 22.12 3.76 -21.23
CA ILE A 387 23.04 4.88 -21.49
C ILE A 387 24.38 4.64 -20.79
N ARG A 388 24.36 4.20 -19.53
CA ARG A 388 25.56 3.89 -18.76
C ARG A 388 26.43 2.84 -19.47
N ARG A 389 25.82 1.77 -19.97
CA ARG A 389 26.52 0.71 -20.72
C ARG A 389 27.17 1.22 -22.01
N LYS A 390 26.67 2.30 -22.60
CA LYS A 390 27.27 2.96 -23.78
C LYS A 390 28.43 3.89 -23.44
N LEU A 391 28.63 4.24 -22.17
CA LEU A 391 29.66 5.16 -21.69
C LEU A 391 30.55 4.48 -20.62
N PRO A 392 31.24 3.37 -20.95
CA PRO A 392 32.08 2.67 -19.99
C PRO A 392 33.31 3.50 -19.55
N ASP A 393 33.84 4.33 -20.45
CA ASP A 393 35.07 5.10 -20.24
C ASP A 393 34.89 6.31 -19.30
N ILE A 394 33.64 6.70 -19.02
CA ILE A 394 33.35 7.83 -18.13
C ILE A 394 33.18 7.29 -16.71
N PRO A 395 33.99 7.69 -15.72
CA PRO A 395 33.85 7.18 -14.35
C PRO A 395 32.58 7.72 -13.67
N ILE A 396 32.04 6.96 -12.70
CA ILE A 396 30.94 7.42 -11.82
C ILE A 396 31.56 8.11 -10.61
N LYS A 397 31.13 9.34 -10.35
CA LYS A 397 31.53 10.14 -9.20
C LYS A 397 30.53 10.02 -8.07
N ILE A 398 31.03 9.87 -6.85
CA ILE A 398 30.22 9.87 -5.63
C ILE A 398 30.13 11.29 -5.05
N LYS A 399 31.16 12.12 -5.26
CA LYS A 399 31.25 13.49 -4.72
C LYS A 399 30.96 14.57 -5.77
N PRO A 400 30.25 15.65 -5.41
CA PRO A 400 30.15 16.86 -6.21
C PRO A 400 31.54 17.49 -6.45
N PHE A 401 31.64 18.30 -7.51
CA PHE A 401 32.89 18.98 -7.85
C PHE A 401 33.39 19.92 -6.74
N GLU A 402 32.45 20.53 -6.00
CA GLU A 402 32.73 21.48 -4.91
C GLU A 402 33.38 20.83 -3.68
N ASP A 403 33.23 19.51 -3.53
CA ASP A 403 33.76 18.73 -2.40
C ASP A 403 35.07 18.00 -2.74
N ILE A 404 35.63 18.25 -3.94
CA ILE A 404 36.91 17.65 -4.36
C ILE A 404 38.04 18.34 -3.58
N SER A 405 38.80 17.55 -2.82
CA SER A 405 39.96 18.06 -2.08
C SER A 405 41.06 18.48 -3.07
N PRO A 406 41.69 19.66 -2.92
CA PRO A 406 42.72 20.16 -3.84
C PRO A 406 44.02 19.33 -3.86
N ILE A 407 44.10 18.26 -3.05
CA ILE A 407 45.27 17.38 -2.89
C ILE A 407 44.97 15.97 -3.45
N GLY A 408 43.76 15.71 -3.99
CA GLY A 408 43.33 14.41 -4.54
C GLY A 408 43.63 14.22 -6.04
N ASP A 409 43.60 12.96 -6.50
CA ASP A 409 43.83 12.55 -7.89
C ASP A 409 42.95 13.35 -8.88
N ALA A 410 43.56 13.82 -9.97
CA ALA A 410 42.91 14.59 -11.03
C ALA A 410 41.72 13.86 -11.69
N ASP A 411 41.62 12.54 -11.50
CA ASP A 411 40.54 11.69 -12.01
C ASP A 411 39.17 11.96 -11.34
N GLU A 412 39.12 12.61 -10.17
CA GLU A 412 37.84 13.06 -9.57
C GLU A 412 37.25 14.29 -10.29
N CYS A 413 38.00 14.95 -11.19
CA CYS A 413 37.52 16.12 -11.94
C CYS A 413 36.59 15.77 -13.11
N PHE A 414 36.59 14.53 -13.62
CA PHE A 414 35.79 14.10 -14.78
C PHE A 414 34.92 12.88 -14.45
N GLY A 415 33.67 12.82 -14.92
CA GLY A 415 32.75 11.71 -14.60
C GLY A 415 31.29 12.10 -14.34
N LEU A 416 30.39 11.10 -14.30
CA LEU A 416 28.95 11.25 -14.06
C LEU A 416 28.63 11.18 -12.57
N LEU A 417 27.85 12.13 -12.04
CA LEU A 417 27.41 12.09 -10.64
C LEU A 417 26.45 10.92 -10.41
N GLN A 418 26.80 10.02 -9.50
CA GLN A 418 26.00 8.87 -9.09
C GLN A 418 24.60 9.31 -8.64
N GLU A 419 24.51 10.40 -7.87
CA GLU A 419 23.25 10.92 -7.38
C GLU A 419 22.32 11.37 -8.51
N LYS A 420 22.85 11.97 -9.59
CA LYS A 420 22.04 12.36 -10.76
C LYS A 420 21.57 11.16 -11.59
N LEU A 421 22.33 10.05 -11.59
CA LEU A 421 21.93 8.80 -12.24
C LEU A 421 20.89 8.03 -11.40
N ALA A 422 21.06 8.04 -10.08
CA ALA A 422 20.17 7.40 -9.12
C ALA A 422 18.83 8.13 -8.95
N ASN A 423 18.87 9.47 -8.94
CA ASN A 423 17.72 10.34 -8.69
C ASN A 423 17.59 11.38 -9.84
N PRO A 424 17.17 10.97 -11.04
CA PRO A 424 17.00 11.90 -12.15
C PRO A 424 15.86 12.90 -11.87
N CYS A 425 16.05 14.15 -12.30
CA CYS A 425 15.00 15.16 -12.27
C CYS A 425 14.02 14.92 -13.43
N LEU A 426 12.80 14.48 -13.10
CA LEU A 426 11.73 14.18 -14.04
C LEU A 426 10.91 15.45 -14.33
N LEU A 427 11.45 16.32 -15.18
CA LEU A 427 10.79 17.54 -15.67
C LEU A 427 10.85 17.62 -17.20
N GLU A 428 9.76 18.05 -17.82
CA GLU A 428 9.70 18.28 -19.28
C GLU A 428 9.45 19.75 -19.61
N LEU A 429 10.14 20.24 -20.65
CA LEU A 429 9.98 21.61 -21.16
C LEU A 429 8.62 21.84 -21.84
N ILE A 430 7.92 20.77 -22.24
CA ILE A 430 6.57 20.88 -22.83
C ILE A 430 5.61 21.62 -21.88
N TRP A 431 5.79 21.46 -20.57
CA TRP A 431 5.01 22.18 -19.58
C TRP A 431 5.25 23.68 -19.69
N SER A 432 6.51 24.09 -19.79
CA SER A 432 6.90 25.50 -19.91
C SER A 432 6.45 26.11 -21.23
N TYR A 433 6.53 25.34 -22.32
CA TYR A 433 6.01 25.74 -23.63
C TYR A 433 4.52 26.10 -23.57
N TRP A 434 3.69 25.23 -22.97
CA TRP A 434 2.26 25.50 -22.88
C TRP A 434 1.92 26.67 -21.95
N HIS A 435 2.68 26.91 -20.89
CA HIS A 435 2.49 28.08 -20.02
C HIS A 435 2.89 29.40 -20.71
N GLU A 436 3.89 29.38 -21.59
CA GLU A 436 4.24 30.50 -22.47
C GLU A 436 3.11 30.81 -23.46
N GLU A 437 2.63 29.81 -24.21
CA GLU A 437 1.50 29.96 -25.14
C GLU A 437 0.20 30.35 -24.42
N GLY A 438 0.09 30.00 -23.12
CA GLY A 438 -0.99 30.40 -22.22
C GLY A 438 -0.97 31.88 -21.81
N MET A 439 0.04 32.66 -22.21
CA MET A 439 0.25 34.07 -21.89
C MET A 439 0.68 34.36 -20.43
N LEU A 440 1.21 33.38 -19.70
CA LEU A 440 1.66 33.56 -18.32
C LEU A 440 2.82 34.58 -18.22
N VAL A 441 3.85 34.37 -19.03
CA VAL A 441 5.07 35.20 -19.02
C VAL A 441 4.77 36.60 -19.56
N GLN A 442 3.91 36.69 -20.58
CA GLN A 442 3.45 37.93 -21.20
C GLN A 442 2.65 38.76 -20.20
N THR A 443 1.76 38.11 -19.42
CA THR A 443 1.01 38.76 -18.33
C THR A 443 1.97 39.38 -17.33
N THR A 444 2.93 38.59 -16.83
CA THR A 444 3.90 39.07 -15.84
C THR A 444 4.74 40.22 -16.40
N ASN A 445 5.25 40.09 -17.63
CA ASN A 445 6.07 41.13 -18.25
C ASN A 445 5.31 42.43 -18.51
N THR A 446 4.01 42.35 -18.83
CA THR A 446 3.20 43.56 -19.07
C THR A 446 2.92 44.29 -17.76
N ILE A 447 2.68 43.54 -16.69
CA ILE A 447 2.52 44.07 -15.33
C ILE A 447 3.82 44.73 -14.86
N THR A 448 4.97 44.05 -14.99
CA THR A 448 6.25 44.59 -14.51
C THR A 448 6.69 45.81 -15.30
N ARG A 449 6.44 45.87 -16.61
CA ARG A 449 6.65 47.09 -17.41
C ARG A 449 5.82 48.25 -16.90
N ARG A 450 4.52 48.04 -16.65
CA ARG A 450 3.68 49.09 -16.08
C ARG A 450 4.14 49.50 -14.68
N PHE A 451 4.60 48.56 -13.86
CA PHE A 451 5.17 48.82 -12.53
C PHE A 451 6.43 49.71 -12.59
N GLN A 452 7.27 49.54 -13.61
CA GLN A 452 8.39 50.44 -13.93
C GLN A 452 7.96 51.78 -14.57
N ASN A 453 6.66 52.02 -14.71
CA ASN A 453 6.08 53.14 -15.44
C ASN A 453 6.47 53.21 -16.93
N VAL A 454 6.68 52.04 -17.55
CA VAL A 454 6.96 51.89 -18.98
C VAL A 454 5.69 51.49 -19.71
N ARG A 455 5.32 52.23 -20.77
CA ARG A 455 4.17 51.89 -21.62
C ARG A 455 4.51 50.73 -22.55
N SER A 456 3.59 49.78 -22.69
CA SER A 456 3.77 48.63 -23.60
C SER A 456 3.35 48.94 -25.04
N SER A 457 2.42 49.88 -25.25
CA SER A 457 1.86 50.22 -26.56
C SER A 457 1.32 51.67 -26.55
N ALA A 458 1.05 52.22 -27.73
CA ALA A 458 0.36 53.51 -27.86
C ALA A 458 -1.07 53.48 -27.29
N ARG A 459 -1.74 52.32 -27.37
CA ARG A 459 -3.03 52.03 -26.73
C ARG A 459 -2.82 50.94 -25.68
N ASP A 460 -2.29 51.32 -24.53
CA ASP A 460 -2.01 50.39 -23.43
C ASP A 460 -3.16 50.44 -22.40
N PRO A 461 -3.90 49.32 -22.22
CA PRO A 461 -5.06 49.27 -21.33
C PRO A 461 -4.68 49.40 -19.84
N LEU A 462 -3.41 49.20 -19.47
CA LEU A 462 -2.96 49.30 -18.08
C LEU A 462 -2.54 50.72 -17.68
N VAL A 463 -2.54 51.68 -18.60
CA VAL A 463 -2.11 53.08 -18.32
C VAL A 463 -2.96 53.74 -17.24
N ASN A 464 -4.26 53.45 -17.22
CA ASN A 464 -5.20 54.03 -16.26
C ASN A 464 -5.36 53.17 -14.99
N LEU A 465 -4.65 52.04 -14.88
CA LEU A 465 -4.66 51.25 -13.66
C LEU A 465 -3.63 51.82 -12.69
N GLU A 466 -4.09 52.07 -11.47
CA GLU A 466 -3.26 52.48 -10.34
C GLU A 466 -2.54 51.28 -9.75
N MET A 467 -1.26 51.44 -9.43
CA MET A 467 -0.41 50.37 -8.87
C MET A 467 -0.41 50.32 -7.34
N ASP A 468 -1.28 51.13 -6.71
CA ASP A 468 -1.44 51.19 -5.26
C ASP A 468 -1.72 49.83 -4.60
N PRO A 469 -2.55 48.93 -5.17
CA PRO A 469 -2.75 47.59 -4.60
C PRO A 469 -1.47 46.74 -4.54
N LEU A 470 -0.47 47.01 -5.39
CA LEU A 470 0.78 46.25 -5.44
C LEU A 470 1.86 46.76 -4.48
N ARG A 471 1.61 47.84 -3.72
CA ARG A 471 2.58 48.36 -2.73
C ARG A 471 3.12 47.30 -1.76
N PRO A 472 2.33 46.34 -1.24
CA PRO A 472 2.84 45.28 -0.37
C PRO A 472 3.87 44.37 -1.05
N LEU A 473 3.83 44.25 -2.38
CA LEU A 473 4.71 43.37 -3.17
C LEU A 473 5.91 44.11 -3.77
N ASN A 474 6.15 45.36 -3.37
CA ASN A 474 7.14 46.24 -3.98
C ASN A 474 8.56 45.67 -3.97
N ASN A 475 9.00 45.14 -2.82
CA ASN A 475 10.32 44.50 -2.65
C ASN A 475 10.49 43.26 -3.54
N VAL A 476 9.45 42.43 -3.67
CA VAL A 476 9.49 41.22 -4.51
C VAL A 476 9.48 41.58 -5.99
N LEU A 477 8.63 42.54 -6.40
CA LEU A 477 8.52 42.97 -7.80
C LEU A 477 9.78 43.66 -8.29
N TRP A 478 10.38 44.55 -7.50
CA TRP A 478 11.68 45.15 -7.86
C TRP A 478 12.79 44.11 -7.88
N GLY A 479 12.80 43.13 -6.96
CA GLY A 479 13.74 42.02 -7.02
C GLY A 479 13.60 41.21 -8.31
N TYR A 480 12.38 40.84 -8.71
CA TYR A 480 12.10 40.13 -9.98
C TYR A 480 12.54 40.94 -11.21
N ILE A 481 12.31 42.26 -11.18
CA ILE A 481 12.74 43.19 -12.24
C ILE A 481 14.26 43.26 -12.33
N GLN A 482 14.96 43.45 -11.21
CA GLN A 482 16.42 43.57 -11.16
C GLN A 482 17.13 42.28 -11.56
N ASP A 483 16.51 41.11 -11.29
CA ASP A 483 17.04 39.80 -11.66
C ASP A 483 16.84 39.44 -13.14
N GLU A 484 16.35 40.35 -13.99
CA GLU A 484 16.14 40.09 -15.43
C GLU A 484 17.37 39.54 -16.15
N GLN A 485 18.58 39.94 -15.75
CA GLN A 485 19.83 39.46 -16.35
C GLN A 485 20.14 37.98 -16.04
N HIS A 486 19.67 37.47 -14.89
CA HIS A 486 19.89 36.07 -14.50
C HIS A 486 18.70 35.17 -14.81
N ARG A 487 17.60 35.73 -15.35
CA ARG A 487 16.44 34.97 -15.78
C ARG A 487 16.64 34.41 -17.19
N LEU A 488 16.02 33.27 -17.47
CA LEU A 488 16.03 32.69 -18.80
C LEU A 488 15.37 33.64 -19.79
N THR A 489 16.06 33.88 -20.91
CA THR A 489 15.51 34.68 -21.99
C THR A 489 14.49 33.87 -22.79
N VAL A 490 13.51 34.56 -23.39
CA VAL A 490 12.51 33.94 -24.27
C VAL A 490 13.20 33.20 -25.42
N ASN A 491 14.22 33.81 -26.03
CA ASN A 491 14.98 33.19 -27.11
C ASN A 491 15.65 31.90 -26.63
N ARG A 492 16.31 31.90 -25.46
CA ARG A 492 16.95 30.69 -24.94
C ARG A 492 15.95 29.57 -24.74
N ARG A 493 14.77 29.84 -24.16
CA ARG A 493 13.71 28.83 -24.02
C ARG A 493 13.23 28.33 -25.39
N ASN A 494 13.08 29.24 -26.36
CA ASN A 494 12.59 28.90 -27.69
C ASN A 494 13.52 27.96 -28.47
N TYR A 495 14.85 28.19 -28.39
CA TYR A 495 15.84 27.27 -28.97
C TYR A 495 15.68 25.85 -28.43
N GLU A 496 15.33 25.73 -27.16
CA GLU A 496 15.30 24.46 -26.44
C GLU A 496 13.97 23.75 -26.70
N TYR A 497 12.86 24.48 -26.84
CA TYR A 497 11.61 23.92 -27.35
C TYR A 497 11.77 23.31 -28.76
N ASP A 498 12.51 23.99 -29.64
CA ASP A 498 12.79 23.50 -30.99
C ASP A 498 13.72 22.28 -30.97
N HIS A 499 14.74 22.32 -30.12
CA HIS A 499 15.69 21.22 -29.98
C HIS A 499 15.08 19.96 -29.36
N HIS A 500 14.14 20.09 -28.41
CA HIS A 500 13.51 18.94 -27.75
C HIS A 500 12.29 18.38 -28.49
N TYR A 501 11.50 19.26 -29.13
CA TYR A 501 10.19 18.89 -29.68
C TYR A 501 9.93 19.44 -31.09
N GLY A 502 10.83 20.26 -31.64
CA GLY A 502 10.59 20.96 -32.91
C GLY A 502 9.49 22.01 -32.79
N LEU A 503 9.20 22.46 -31.56
CA LEU A 503 8.20 23.48 -31.28
C LEU A 503 8.90 24.84 -31.18
N HIS A 504 8.34 25.86 -31.82
CA HIS A 504 8.81 27.23 -31.65
C HIS A 504 7.65 28.16 -31.32
N LEU A 505 7.93 29.19 -30.53
CA LEU A 505 7.05 30.30 -30.22
C LEU A 505 6.95 31.24 -31.42
N GLU A 506 5.81 31.89 -31.58
CA GLU A 506 5.57 32.94 -32.57
C GLU A 506 5.23 34.26 -31.87
N GLY A 507 5.93 35.34 -32.19
CA GLY A 507 5.62 36.65 -31.60
C GLY A 507 6.70 37.71 -31.78
N LYS A 508 6.37 38.96 -31.42
CA LYS A 508 7.27 40.13 -31.58
C LYS A 508 8.57 40.01 -30.78
N ALA A 509 8.54 39.30 -29.66
CA ALA A 509 9.69 39.13 -28.79
C ALA A 509 10.60 37.95 -29.21
N VAL A 510 10.15 37.12 -30.16
CA VAL A 510 10.88 35.97 -30.65
C VAL A 510 11.77 36.42 -31.80
N GLN A 511 13.07 36.18 -31.69
CA GLN A 511 14.00 36.43 -32.79
C GLN A 511 13.98 35.23 -33.76
N ASN A 512 14.11 35.52 -35.05
CA ASN A 512 14.32 34.47 -36.05
C ASN A 512 15.69 33.83 -35.79
N PHE A 513 15.71 32.51 -35.62
CA PHE A 513 16.93 31.75 -35.40
C PHE A 513 17.07 30.60 -36.40
N ARG A 514 18.31 30.14 -36.57
CA ARG A 514 18.64 28.95 -37.36
C ARG A 514 19.26 27.91 -36.42
N PRO A 515 18.46 26.95 -35.92
CA PRO A 515 18.97 25.91 -35.02
C PRO A 515 19.93 24.99 -35.77
N ALA A 516 20.89 24.41 -35.05
CA ALA A 516 21.78 23.39 -35.61
C ALA A 516 21.07 22.03 -35.77
N ASP A 517 20.06 21.78 -34.95
CA ASP A 517 19.32 20.53 -34.90
C ASP A 517 17.88 20.80 -34.39
N THR A 518 16.89 20.20 -35.05
CA THR A 518 15.44 20.42 -34.81
C THR A 518 14.70 19.08 -34.84
N ARG A 519 13.74 18.88 -33.92
CA ARG A 519 12.94 17.64 -33.86
C ARG A 519 11.65 17.73 -34.68
N SER A 520 11.79 17.91 -36.00
CA SER A 520 10.66 18.13 -36.91
C SER A 520 9.60 17.02 -36.90
N LYS A 521 10.00 15.76 -36.67
CA LYS A 521 9.09 14.59 -36.66
C LYS A 521 8.35 14.38 -35.34
N PHE A 522 8.75 15.05 -34.26
CA PHE A 522 8.18 14.78 -32.93
C PHE A 522 6.68 15.03 -32.89
N LEU A 523 6.23 16.18 -33.41
CA LEU A 523 4.81 16.57 -33.34
C LEU A 523 3.92 15.60 -34.12
N GLU A 524 4.35 15.21 -35.32
CA GLU A 524 3.65 14.21 -36.15
C GLU A 524 3.55 12.86 -35.43
N ALA A 525 4.66 12.35 -34.91
CA ALA A 525 4.69 11.09 -34.18
C ALA A 525 3.82 11.13 -32.91
N PHE A 526 3.89 12.23 -32.15
CA PHE A 526 3.10 12.40 -30.92
C PHE A 526 1.60 12.48 -31.20
N HIS A 527 1.18 13.26 -32.19
CA HIS A 527 -0.22 13.29 -32.61
C HIS A 527 -0.70 11.95 -33.16
N HIS A 528 0.17 11.22 -33.87
CA HIS A 528 -0.12 9.87 -34.34
C HIS A 528 -0.36 8.90 -33.17
N LEU A 529 0.48 8.93 -32.13
CA LEU A 529 0.28 8.15 -30.90
C LEU A 529 -1.06 8.47 -30.24
N LEU A 530 -1.38 9.76 -30.06
CA LEU A 530 -2.64 10.18 -29.42
C LEU A 530 -3.86 9.70 -30.23
N ARG A 531 -3.78 9.74 -31.56
CA ARG A 531 -4.81 9.20 -32.45
C ARG A 531 -4.95 7.68 -32.29
N LEU A 532 -3.84 6.94 -32.29
CA LEU A 532 -3.86 5.48 -32.06
C LEU A 532 -4.44 5.12 -30.69
N CYS A 533 -4.13 5.88 -29.65
CA CYS A 533 -4.72 5.69 -28.32
C CYS A 533 -6.24 5.87 -28.36
N SER A 534 -6.76 6.86 -29.11
CA SER A 534 -8.21 7.05 -29.24
C SER A 534 -8.91 5.85 -29.90
N VAL A 535 -8.27 5.23 -30.89
CA VAL A 535 -8.77 4.02 -31.55
C VAL A 535 -8.70 2.82 -30.59
N PHE A 536 -7.57 2.67 -29.90
CA PHE A 536 -7.39 1.65 -28.87
C PHE A 536 -8.46 1.75 -27.79
N TYR A 537 -8.79 2.95 -27.30
CA TYR A 537 -9.84 3.12 -26.28
C TYR A 537 -11.22 2.70 -26.78
N LYS A 538 -11.56 2.97 -28.05
CA LYS A 538 -12.83 2.49 -28.63
C LYS A 538 -12.89 0.97 -28.68
N GLN A 539 -11.78 0.32 -29.04
CA GLN A 539 -11.69 -1.14 -29.06
C GLN A 539 -11.68 -1.75 -27.66
N ASP A 540 -11.03 -1.09 -26.70
CA ASP A 540 -10.88 -1.58 -25.33
C ASP A 540 -12.16 -1.37 -24.50
N ASP A 541 -12.97 -0.36 -24.81
CA ASP A 541 -14.33 -0.21 -24.28
C ASP A 541 -15.30 -1.24 -24.91
N ASP A 542 -15.02 -1.71 -26.12
CA ASP A 542 -15.80 -2.77 -26.78
C ASP A 542 -15.42 -4.14 -26.23
N THR A 543 -16.16 -4.56 -25.20
CA THR A 543 -16.01 -5.87 -24.55
C THR A 543 -16.21 -7.08 -25.48
N THR A 544 -16.63 -6.90 -26.74
CA THR A 544 -16.73 -7.96 -27.74
C THR A 544 -15.42 -8.20 -28.52
N ILE A 545 -14.48 -7.27 -28.44
CA ILE A 545 -13.20 -7.29 -29.17
C ILE A 545 -12.04 -7.31 -28.17
N LYS A 546 -11.01 -8.11 -28.46
CA LYS A 546 -9.71 -7.97 -27.77
C LYS A 546 -8.93 -6.85 -28.44
N ALA A 547 -8.80 -5.72 -27.74
CA ALA A 547 -8.07 -4.57 -28.24
C ALA A 547 -6.59 -4.90 -28.52
N ASP A 548 -6.10 -4.50 -29.69
CA ASP A 548 -4.70 -4.68 -30.06
C ASP A 548 -3.88 -3.42 -29.68
N ALA A 549 -2.93 -3.59 -28.77
CA ALA A 549 -2.04 -2.52 -28.33
C ALA A 549 -0.72 -2.44 -29.13
N PHE A 550 -0.49 -3.36 -30.09
CA PHE A 550 0.76 -3.38 -30.86
C PHE A 550 1.01 -2.11 -31.69
N PRO A 551 0.01 -1.46 -32.33
CA PRO A 551 0.21 -0.17 -32.98
C PRO A 551 0.66 0.93 -32.00
N VAL A 552 0.10 0.93 -30.79
CA VAL A 552 0.48 1.87 -29.72
C VAL A 552 1.93 1.64 -29.30
N LEU A 553 2.35 0.37 -29.16
CA LEU A 553 3.74 0.02 -28.85
C LEU A 553 4.73 0.59 -29.88
N ASN A 554 4.45 0.43 -31.17
CA ASN A 554 5.34 0.92 -32.22
C ASN A 554 5.43 2.45 -32.22
N ALA A 555 4.32 3.16 -32.00
CA ALA A 555 4.32 4.60 -31.89
C ALA A 555 5.08 5.09 -30.64
N LEU A 556 4.95 4.41 -29.50
CA LEU A 556 5.72 4.69 -28.29
C LEU A 556 7.23 4.51 -28.52
N LYS A 557 7.63 3.45 -29.22
CA LYS A 557 9.03 3.23 -29.61
C LYS A 557 9.57 4.35 -30.50
N GLU A 558 8.82 4.74 -31.52
CA GLU A 558 9.22 5.81 -32.44
C GLU A 558 9.44 7.13 -31.70
N ILE A 559 8.49 7.52 -30.84
CA ILE A 559 8.60 8.74 -30.04
C ILE A 559 9.77 8.63 -29.06
N HIS A 560 9.92 7.50 -28.34
CA HIS A 560 11.04 7.28 -27.44
C HIS A 560 12.39 7.48 -28.15
N LEU A 561 12.54 6.94 -29.37
CA LEU A 561 13.75 7.13 -30.17
C LEU A 561 13.96 8.59 -30.57
N ILE A 562 12.92 9.29 -31.03
CA ILE A 562 13.00 10.72 -31.38
C ILE A 562 13.41 11.55 -30.15
N LEU A 563 12.81 11.28 -28.99
CA LEU A 563 13.10 11.95 -27.73
C LEU A 563 14.54 11.66 -27.26
N SER A 564 15.04 10.44 -27.46
CA SER A 564 16.39 10.04 -27.06
C SER A 564 17.51 10.76 -27.83
N GLN A 565 17.26 11.16 -29.09
CA GLN A 565 18.24 11.88 -29.92
C GLN A 565 18.64 13.25 -29.32
N GLY A 566 17.72 13.90 -28.61
CA GLY A 566 17.95 15.20 -27.93
C GLY A 566 18.22 15.10 -26.43
N ALA A 567 18.36 13.90 -25.87
CA ALA A 567 18.46 13.74 -24.42
C ALA A 567 19.72 14.40 -23.83
N HIS A 568 20.81 14.54 -24.60
CA HIS A 568 22.09 15.07 -24.13
C HIS A 568 22.00 16.52 -23.60
N ASN A 569 21.15 17.38 -24.17
CA ASN A 569 20.92 18.75 -23.67
C ASN A 569 19.85 18.82 -22.57
N GLN A 570 19.06 17.75 -22.38
CA GLN A 570 18.01 17.71 -21.35
C GLN A 570 18.54 17.48 -19.94
N PHE A 571 19.70 16.83 -19.81
CA PHE A 571 20.32 16.57 -18.50
C PHE A 571 20.90 17.84 -17.85
N GLY A 572 20.67 19.02 -18.45
CA GLY A 572 21.05 20.33 -17.92
C GLY A 572 19.98 20.99 -17.04
N ASP A 573 20.34 22.13 -16.44
CA ASP A 573 19.51 22.84 -15.45
C ASP A 573 18.37 23.67 -16.08
N LEU A 574 18.16 23.61 -17.39
CA LEU A 574 17.17 24.47 -18.07
C LEU A 574 15.71 24.10 -17.72
N PRO A 575 15.27 22.82 -17.75
CA PRO A 575 13.88 22.49 -17.41
C PRO A 575 13.55 22.86 -15.96
N SER A 576 14.47 22.63 -15.02
CA SER A 576 14.32 23.03 -13.62
C SER A 576 14.28 24.55 -13.46
N THR A 577 15.21 25.29 -14.09
CA THR A 577 15.24 26.76 -14.04
C THR A 577 13.96 27.36 -14.63
N ALA A 578 13.51 26.88 -15.79
CA ALA A 578 12.26 27.35 -16.41
C ALA A 578 11.04 27.05 -15.53
N ARG A 579 11.00 25.87 -14.90
CA ARG A 579 9.94 25.52 -13.94
C ARG A 579 9.92 26.45 -12.73
N ILE A 580 11.09 26.71 -12.13
CA ILE A 580 11.25 27.60 -10.98
C ILE A 580 10.72 29.00 -11.31
N GLU A 581 11.17 29.57 -12.43
CA GLU A 581 10.76 30.92 -12.84
C GLU A 581 9.25 31.02 -13.07
N MET A 582 8.65 30.05 -13.76
CA MET A 582 7.22 30.07 -14.07
C MET A 582 6.36 29.79 -12.82
N LEU A 583 6.80 28.93 -11.90
CA LEU A 583 6.14 28.77 -10.60
C LEU A 583 6.15 30.08 -9.80
N MET A 584 7.30 30.78 -9.76
CA MET A 584 7.38 32.10 -9.12
C MET A 584 6.43 33.11 -9.76
N GLN A 585 6.30 33.12 -11.09
CA GLN A 585 5.34 33.98 -11.79
C GLN A 585 3.89 33.64 -11.43
N GLN A 586 3.54 32.35 -11.41
CA GLN A 586 2.22 31.89 -10.95
C GLN A 586 1.95 32.33 -9.50
N TRP A 587 2.93 32.19 -8.61
CA TRP A 587 2.77 32.57 -7.21
C TRP A 587 2.61 34.08 -7.04
N LEU A 588 3.37 34.88 -7.78
CA LEU A 588 3.19 36.34 -7.82
C LEU A 588 1.76 36.69 -8.23
N LEU A 589 1.25 36.10 -9.32
CA LEU A 589 -0.10 36.37 -9.81
C LEU A 589 -1.20 35.82 -8.90
N ALA A 590 -0.95 34.74 -8.15
CA ALA A 590 -1.90 34.18 -7.20
C ALA A 590 -2.16 35.08 -5.98
N ARG A 591 -1.31 36.09 -5.74
CA ARG A 591 -1.41 36.98 -4.59
C ARG A 591 -2.73 37.78 -4.60
N PRO A 592 -3.37 37.99 -3.43
CA PRO A 592 -4.64 38.70 -3.34
C PRO A 592 -4.57 40.14 -3.85
N GLU A 593 -3.41 40.79 -3.78
CA GLU A 593 -3.15 42.13 -4.29
C GLU A 593 -3.46 42.24 -5.80
N PHE A 594 -3.18 41.19 -6.59
CA PHE A 594 -3.52 41.15 -8.02
C PHE A 594 -5.01 41.02 -8.29
N ARG A 595 -5.79 40.56 -7.31
CA ARG A 595 -7.26 40.50 -7.42
C ARG A 595 -7.88 41.88 -7.45
N GLU A 596 -7.33 42.81 -6.69
CA GLU A 596 -7.79 44.20 -6.65
C GLU A 596 -7.32 44.99 -7.88
N LEU A 597 -6.11 44.68 -8.37
CA LEU A 597 -5.55 45.33 -9.56
C LEU A 597 -6.28 44.95 -10.86
N LEU A 598 -6.60 43.66 -11.04
CA LEU A 598 -7.13 43.15 -12.30
C LEU A 598 -8.64 42.85 -12.21
N PRO A 599 -9.43 43.17 -13.25
CA PRO A 599 -10.87 42.94 -13.28
C PRO A 599 -11.19 41.45 -13.47
N THR A 600 -11.15 40.73 -12.36
CA THR A 600 -11.26 39.27 -12.33
C THR A 600 -12.68 38.79 -12.09
N ARG A 601 -13.01 37.58 -12.57
CA ARG A 601 -14.36 37.00 -12.48
C ARG A 601 -14.39 35.94 -11.39
N ILE A 602 -14.72 36.34 -10.16
CA ILE A 602 -14.67 35.49 -8.95
C ILE A 602 -15.54 34.23 -9.05
N MET A 603 -16.65 34.28 -9.80
CA MET A 603 -17.57 33.14 -9.94
C MET A 603 -17.08 32.05 -10.91
N VAL A 604 -15.97 32.26 -11.62
CA VAL A 604 -15.40 31.22 -12.49
C VAL A 604 -14.52 30.30 -11.63
N ALA A 605 -14.91 29.03 -11.54
CA ALA A 605 -14.22 28.02 -10.74
C ALA A 605 -12.92 27.54 -11.41
N TYR A 606 -11.84 28.33 -11.26
CA TYR A 606 -10.49 27.88 -11.61
C TYR A 606 -9.91 26.99 -10.50
N PRO A 607 -9.16 25.93 -10.85
CA PRO A 607 -8.50 25.07 -9.86
C PRO A 607 -7.31 25.74 -9.17
N GLU A 608 -6.72 26.77 -9.78
CA GLU A 608 -5.56 27.49 -9.26
C GLU A 608 -5.78 29.01 -9.32
N PRO A 609 -5.39 29.76 -8.27
CA PRO A 609 -5.74 31.17 -8.10
C PRO A 609 -5.01 32.15 -9.01
N TRP A 610 -3.95 31.75 -9.73
CA TRP A 610 -3.25 32.63 -10.67
C TRP A 610 -3.95 32.69 -12.04
N MET A 611 -4.76 31.67 -12.36
CA MET A 611 -5.35 31.51 -13.69
C MET A 611 -6.37 32.60 -14.01
N ASP A 612 -7.10 33.06 -12.99
CA ASP A 612 -8.10 34.12 -13.14
C ASP A 612 -7.45 35.48 -13.51
N ARG A 613 -6.23 35.75 -13.02
CA ARG A 613 -5.45 36.95 -13.34
C ARG A 613 -4.95 36.92 -14.77
N VAL A 614 -4.46 35.78 -15.23
CA VAL A 614 -3.99 35.62 -16.62
C VAL A 614 -5.16 35.72 -17.59
N ASP A 615 -6.30 35.06 -17.31
CA ASP A 615 -7.50 35.18 -18.17
C ASP A 615 -8.12 36.59 -18.14
N ALA A 616 -8.03 37.32 -17.02
CA ALA A 616 -8.41 38.73 -16.96
C ALA A 616 -7.48 39.61 -17.79
N MET A 617 -6.16 39.39 -17.71
CA MET A 617 -5.17 40.12 -18.50
C MET A 617 -5.36 39.88 -20.01
N LYS A 618 -5.61 38.63 -20.41
CA LYS A 618 -5.87 38.28 -21.81
C LYS A 618 -7.04 39.05 -22.40
N LYS A 619 -8.13 39.20 -21.62
CA LYS A 619 -9.30 40.00 -22.02
C LYS A 619 -8.98 41.49 -22.08
N LEU A 620 -8.25 42.02 -21.10
CA LEU A 620 -7.84 43.43 -21.08
C LEU A 620 -6.98 43.81 -22.28
N GLN A 621 -6.06 42.92 -22.66
CA GLN A 621 -5.09 43.17 -23.73
C GLN A 621 -5.61 42.78 -25.13
N GLY A 622 -6.79 42.17 -25.23
CA GLY A 622 -7.30 41.64 -26.49
C GLY A 622 -6.42 40.52 -27.07
N TRP A 623 -5.84 39.68 -26.20
CA TRP A 623 -5.08 38.49 -26.59
C TRP A 623 -6.04 37.33 -26.91
N THR A 624 -5.66 36.08 -26.61
CA THR A 624 -6.46 34.91 -26.94
C THR A 624 -7.69 34.78 -26.03
N ASP A 625 -8.85 34.45 -26.63
CA ASP A 625 -10.10 34.19 -25.88
C ASP A 625 -10.16 32.80 -25.23
N THR A 626 -9.28 31.87 -25.63
CA THR A 626 -9.18 30.53 -25.04
C THR A 626 -8.80 30.62 -23.57
N SER A 627 -9.46 29.89 -22.67
CA SER A 627 -9.09 29.90 -21.25
C SER A 627 -7.69 29.29 -21.00
N VAL A 628 -6.95 29.90 -20.07
CA VAL A 628 -5.66 29.42 -19.53
C VAL A 628 -5.74 27.98 -18.97
N LEU A 629 -6.94 27.54 -18.55
CA LEU A 629 -7.17 26.16 -18.09
C LEU A 629 -6.74 25.10 -19.11
N HIS A 630 -6.98 25.32 -20.39
CA HIS A 630 -6.60 24.36 -21.41
C HIS A 630 -5.07 24.28 -21.56
N PHE A 631 -4.36 25.41 -21.47
CA PHE A 631 -2.90 25.46 -21.52
C PHE A 631 -2.25 24.80 -20.31
N ARG A 632 -2.80 25.02 -19.11
CA ARG A 632 -2.39 24.31 -17.88
C ARG A 632 -2.53 22.79 -18.06
N ASN A 633 -3.69 22.34 -18.54
CA ASN A 633 -3.97 20.91 -18.72
C ASN A 633 -3.06 20.28 -19.79
N LEU A 634 -2.79 20.99 -20.88
CA LEU A 634 -1.81 20.57 -21.89
C LEU A 634 -0.41 20.41 -21.31
N GLY A 635 0.03 21.36 -20.47
CA GLY A 635 1.30 21.27 -19.77
C GLY A 635 1.37 20.08 -18.82
N MET A 636 0.38 19.89 -17.95
CA MET A 636 0.37 18.81 -16.97
C MET A 636 0.26 17.43 -17.61
N PHE A 637 -0.69 17.22 -18.52
CA PHE A 637 -0.89 15.92 -19.16
C PHE A 637 0.25 15.61 -20.14
N GLY A 638 0.73 16.61 -20.88
CA GLY A 638 1.86 16.46 -21.79
C GLY A 638 3.13 16.05 -21.06
N GLU A 639 3.43 16.67 -19.91
CA GLU A 639 4.59 16.30 -19.09
C GLU A 639 4.51 14.84 -18.60
N GLN A 640 3.38 14.43 -18.02
CA GLN A 640 3.22 13.05 -17.53
C GLN A 640 3.39 12.01 -18.65
N LEU A 641 2.80 12.27 -19.83
CA LEU A 641 2.93 11.39 -20.99
C LEU A 641 4.37 11.34 -21.49
N LEU A 642 5.01 12.49 -21.73
CA LEU A 642 6.36 12.53 -22.28
C LEU A 642 7.42 11.98 -21.32
N LEU A 643 7.28 12.20 -20.01
CA LEU A 643 8.17 11.59 -19.02
C LEU A 643 8.11 10.06 -19.08
N SER A 644 6.90 9.49 -19.18
CA SER A 644 6.73 8.03 -19.26
C SER A 644 7.32 7.44 -20.54
N ILE A 645 7.32 8.20 -21.64
CA ILE A 645 7.88 7.76 -22.92
C ILE A 645 9.40 7.93 -22.94
N ARG A 646 9.91 9.07 -22.45
CA ARG A 646 11.35 9.39 -22.49
C ARG A 646 12.16 8.45 -21.59
N TRP A 647 11.70 8.28 -20.36
CA TRP A 647 12.43 7.54 -19.33
C TRP A 647 12.07 6.06 -19.29
N GLY A 648 10.98 5.66 -19.94
CA GLY A 648 10.66 4.26 -20.15
C GLY A 648 11.62 3.62 -21.16
N HIS A 649 12.07 2.40 -20.89
CA HIS A 649 12.89 1.63 -21.83
C HIS A 649 11.98 0.95 -22.87
N TRP A 650 11.53 1.71 -23.89
CA TRP A 650 10.62 1.20 -24.92
C TRP A 650 11.34 0.48 -26.06
N SER A 651 12.62 0.77 -26.30
CA SER A 651 13.37 0.27 -27.46
C SER A 651 13.47 -1.26 -27.53
N ASP A 652 13.49 -1.94 -26.39
CA ASP A 652 13.73 -3.39 -26.26
C ASP A 652 12.44 -4.19 -25.98
N GLU A 653 11.27 -3.54 -26.06
CA GLU A 653 9.99 -4.14 -25.67
C GLU A 653 9.27 -4.77 -26.86
N PHE A 654 9.12 -6.09 -26.90
CA PHE A 654 8.46 -6.76 -28.03
C PHE A 654 6.99 -7.11 -27.75
N GLU A 655 6.61 -7.18 -26.48
CA GLU A 655 5.28 -7.60 -26.05
C GLU A 655 4.30 -6.43 -25.98
N PRO A 656 3.07 -6.56 -26.51
CA PRO A 656 2.08 -5.48 -26.52
C PRO A 656 1.48 -5.18 -25.13
N VAL A 657 1.66 -6.08 -24.16
CA VAL A 657 1.08 -5.98 -22.81
C VAL A 657 1.49 -4.68 -22.10
N LYS A 658 2.76 -4.29 -22.22
CA LYS A 658 3.27 -3.04 -21.64
C LYS A 658 2.60 -1.81 -22.24
N ALA A 659 2.41 -1.78 -23.56
CA ALA A 659 1.71 -0.68 -24.24
C ALA A 659 0.22 -0.65 -23.90
N LEU A 660 -0.42 -1.82 -23.75
CA LEU A 660 -1.79 -1.95 -23.28
C LEU A 660 -1.95 -1.33 -21.89
N ASN A 661 -1.10 -1.73 -20.95
CA ASN A 661 -1.11 -1.21 -19.59
C ASN A 661 -0.83 0.30 -19.55
N TRP A 662 0.10 0.79 -20.36
CA TRP A 662 0.39 2.22 -20.49
C TRP A 662 -0.81 3.01 -20.99
N ALA A 663 -1.46 2.54 -22.05
CA ALA A 663 -2.62 3.20 -22.64
C ALA A 663 -3.78 3.28 -21.64
N ARG A 664 -4.04 2.20 -20.88
CA ARG A 664 -5.04 2.18 -19.81
C ARG A 664 -4.67 3.11 -18.66
N PHE A 665 -3.42 3.06 -18.19
CA PHE A 665 -2.93 3.86 -17.07
C PHE A 665 -3.10 5.36 -17.33
N PHE A 666 -2.68 5.82 -18.51
CA PHE A 666 -2.69 7.21 -18.93
C PHE A 666 -3.96 7.65 -19.66
N ARG A 667 -5.01 6.84 -19.67
CA ARG A 667 -6.26 7.15 -20.41
C ARG A 667 -6.82 8.55 -20.12
N PRO A 668 -6.95 9.01 -18.86
CA PRO A 668 -7.44 10.37 -18.59
C PRO A 668 -6.49 11.47 -19.05
N GLN A 669 -5.17 11.25 -18.95
CA GLN A 669 -4.16 12.19 -19.42
C GLN A 669 -4.21 12.34 -20.94
N THR A 670 -4.29 11.23 -21.66
CA THR A 670 -4.40 11.20 -23.13
C THR A 670 -5.67 11.89 -23.61
N GLN A 671 -6.83 11.51 -23.07
CA GLN A 671 -8.11 12.12 -23.45
C GLN A 671 -8.19 13.60 -23.03
N GLY A 672 -7.68 13.93 -21.84
CA GLY A 672 -7.61 15.29 -21.33
C GLY A 672 -6.70 16.18 -22.20
N TYR A 673 -5.57 15.65 -22.66
CA TYR A 673 -4.67 16.35 -23.58
C TYR A 673 -5.35 16.60 -24.93
N ILE A 674 -5.98 15.58 -25.53
CA ILE A 674 -6.70 15.71 -26.81
C ILE A 674 -7.79 16.78 -26.72
N HIS A 675 -8.59 16.76 -25.66
CA HIS A 675 -9.64 17.75 -25.43
C HIS A 675 -9.08 19.17 -25.25
N ALA A 676 -8.05 19.32 -24.40
CA ALA A 676 -7.42 20.61 -24.17
C ALA A 676 -6.73 21.16 -25.43
N TYR A 677 -6.13 20.29 -26.24
CA TYR A 677 -5.49 20.64 -27.51
C TYR A 677 -6.53 21.16 -28.49
N ARG A 678 -7.64 20.43 -28.68
CA ARG A 678 -8.76 20.88 -29.51
C ARG A 678 -9.32 22.22 -29.06
N ALA A 679 -9.48 22.43 -27.76
CA ALA A 679 -9.97 23.69 -27.23
C ALA A 679 -9.01 24.86 -27.56
N ALA A 680 -7.70 24.65 -27.43
CA ALA A 680 -6.68 25.67 -27.68
C ALA A 680 -6.47 25.94 -29.18
N THR A 681 -6.18 24.90 -29.97
CA THR A 681 -5.76 25.03 -31.38
C THR A 681 -6.90 24.91 -32.38
N GLY A 682 -8.02 24.26 -31.99
CA GLY A 682 -9.15 23.95 -32.87
C GLY A 682 -9.01 22.64 -33.64
N VAL A 683 -7.86 21.95 -33.56
CA VAL A 683 -7.60 20.68 -34.24
C VAL A 683 -8.06 19.52 -33.37
N ASP A 684 -8.84 18.60 -33.94
CA ASP A 684 -9.27 17.39 -33.26
C ASP A 684 -8.34 16.21 -33.61
N LEU A 685 -7.63 15.70 -32.61
CA LEU A 685 -6.71 14.57 -32.76
C LEU A 685 -7.41 13.20 -32.70
N SER A 686 -8.70 13.17 -32.36
CA SER A 686 -9.49 11.93 -32.22
C SER A 686 -10.23 11.50 -33.50
N VAL A 687 -9.97 12.16 -34.63
CA VAL A 687 -10.64 11.88 -35.92
C VAL A 687 -10.32 10.46 -36.39
N ASP A 688 -11.38 9.72 -36.74
CA ASP A 688 -11.30 8.31 -37.11
C ASP A 688 -10.38 8.04 -38.31
N LEU A 689 -9.67 6.91 -38.27
CA LEU A 689 -8.73 6.44 -39.31
C LEU A 689 -9.41 6.10 -40.64
N THR A 690 -10.73 5.95 -40.66
CA THR A 690 -11.50 5.63 -41.88
C THR A 690 -11.54 6.78 -42.87
N ALA A 691 -11.39 8.01 -42.38
CA ALA A 691 -11.06 9.15 -43.21
C ALA A 691 -9.53 9.12 -43.37
N ASN A 692 -9.02 8.88 -44.58
CA ASN A 692 -7.59 8.96 -44.97
C ASN A 692 -7.01 10.39 -44.81
N VAL A 693 -7.35 11.08 -43.73
CA VAL A 693 -6.89 12.41 -43.36
C VAL A 693 -5.52 12.22 -42.73
N PRO A 694 -4.47 12.85 -43.29
CA PRO A 694 -3.13 12.82 -42.70
C PRO A 694 -3.18 13.41 -41.29
N VAL A 695 -2.29 12.93 -40.41
CA VAL A 695 -2.15 13.51 -39.07
C VAL A 695 -1.72 14.96 -39.23
N ASP A 696 -2.47 15.89 -38.62
CA ASP A 696 -2.14 17.30 -38.65
C ASP A 696 -0.87 17.54 -37.82
N SER A 697 0.24 17.83 -38.51
CA SER A 697 1.54 18.16 -37.92
C SER A 697 1.83 19.66 -37.96
N THR A 698 0.81 20.49 -38.15
CA THR A 698 0.99 21.95 -38.09
C THR A 698 1.36 22.40 -36.67
N LEU A 699 2.32 23.32 -36.61
CA LEU A 699 2.87 23.80 -35.34
C LEU A 699 1.78 24.50 -34.51
N PRO A 700 1.70 24.22 -33.18
CA PRO A 700 0.65 24.80 -32.34
C PRO A 700 0.70 26.33 -32.31
N SER A 701 1.89 26.93 -32.29
CA SER A 701 2.08 28.38 -32.33
C SER A 701 1.46 29.01 -33.59
N VAL A 702 1.60 28.37 -34.75
CA VAL A 702 0.98 28.81 -36.01
C VAL A 702 -0.54 28.70 -35.95
N LEU A 703 -1.08 27.64 -35.36
CA LEU A 703 -2.53 27.47 -35.18
C LEU A 703 -3.10 28.54 -34.24
N LEU A 704 -2.40 28.83 -33.13
CA LEU A 704 -2.76 29.86 -32.17
C LEU A 704 -2.70 31.26 -32.80
N GLN A 705 -1.67 31.55 -33.61
CA GLN A 705 -1.55 32.81 -34.32
C GLN A 705 -2.68 33.00 -35.36
N LYS A 706 -3.01 31.97 -36.13
CA LYS A 706 -4.14 31.99 -37.07
C LYS A 706 -5.46 32.28 -36.35
N ARG A 707 -5.66 31.68 -35.18
CA ARG A 707 -6.86 31.87 -34.37
C ARG A 707 -6.92 33.27 -33.73
N LEU A 708 -5.80 33.78 -33.24
CA LEU A 708 -5.72 35.16 -32.76
C LEU A 708 -6.02 36.16 -33.89
N ALA A 709 -5.48 35.92 -35.08
CA ALA A 709 -5.75 36.76 -36.25
C ALA A 709 -7.21 36.69 -36.70
N SER A 710 -7.88 35.53 -36.61
CA SER A 710 -9.31 35.43 -36.92
C SER A 710 -10.19 36.12 -35.87
N GLN A 711 -9.83 36.00 -34.59
CA GLN A 711 -10.49 36.70 -33.48
C GLN A 711 -10.40 38.23 -33.66
N GLN A 712 -9.21 38.75 -33.97
CA GLN A 712 -8.99 40.17 -34.22
C GLN A 712 -9.70 40.71 -35.47
N ARG A 713 -10.06 39.85 -36.42
CA ARG A 713 -10.88 40.23 -37.59
C ARG A 713 -12.38 40.24 -37.28
N ALA A 714 -12.79 39.49 -36.26
CA ALA A 714 -14.19 39.37 -35.86
C ALA A 714 -14.61 40.45 -34.83
N MET A 715 -13.64 41.01 -34.10
CA MET A 715 -13.78 42.22 -33.28
C MET A 715 -13.62 43.48 -34.12
#